data_AF-A0A2E8V3F1-F1
#
_entry.id   AF-A0A2E8V3F1-F1
#
_cell.length_a   1.000
_cell.length_b   1.000
_cell.length_c   1.000
_cell.angle_alpha   90.00
_cell.angle_beta   90.00
_cell.angle_gamma   90.00
#
_symmetry.space_group_name_H-M   'P 1'
#
loop_
_entity.id
_entity.type
_entity.pdbx_description
1 polymer ?
#
loop_
_entity_poly.entity_id
_entity_poly.type
_entity_poly.pdbx_seq_one_letter_code
_entity_poly.pdbx_strand_id
1 'polypeptide(L)'
;MQLGNKIISIICVFIFASMNLPLETIQATSAETSQDNLFMPVENMYPFDGLNHHPSNPSFNAVHTDLIRTSFHGGEYSDNWAARANASSPREISNILCASNETVLDEHNLSDYNWIWGQFVTHDIDFTLTQNGRVQYPETMDIPIPQGDVWLDPYSVGSLEIPMHRSIFNTSTSNETVPREFPNSITGWMDGSMVYGSSLKDSNWLRTFSRGQLKVTETEQGEFLPLAGDDDDDAPAVSFVGFSASERYVAGDPRANEHAGLIAMHVIFVREHNRLAELIITQNDSLNDEQIYQLARKINNAQMQRITYNEYLPSLGIELADYEGFDETIDPRISNEFATLAFRMGHSQITEQTLRLNDIFLEHWSGHRNLSDGFWNPTEMINTGGIGPTLRGAAWATQAANDIYTVHDMRNSMFGEPGFGGMDMCAIDIQRGRDHGLPDYNSVRESLGFDRISNWSEISTDLEVIERMNRAYPDINNADPIMGMYAEQHLDGSSLGESMHALISDQYLRLRDADPLFYENDPEMTPYLDMVNQSTLAEIILRNSEINLIQCEVMFAVKDTNDMECFSNDYSKYSGPIEKFDYEGKGIELETLPINLVDKTADSGLDIIGITDKLHWSAYGPSIATADCNNDGFEDIWIGNSYDQELSESPDNSPVDFYLMINDGDGTFSDFTESSGLDTSTKTFLGASWADYDNDGDLDLYLSNAGMYTVFEIIYPNVLYQNDGNCQFTDVTASVGLGNLGHSSTSSWADYDHDGDLDLMSHNSGTISSDNATLRAETDILYKNQLSETGSATFVDYTLEAGGVYGTIYIPNNDEIGIGELMTYTSAAAKNPSSQMSVSFPALSEQKAFDKNGTGVSWAGLFIDLGNDGWEDIFIATDFGISPIYKNMGDGTFVSHTEESNLMIHGTAMGFDAGDVDGDGDVDICQSNFGPNYLFKQTSDMRFEESSESSGLNFGTSARSVTWDCNFIDIDLDGDLDLWFGSGSITPYTTFSYNSIYLNDGDGNFGETIFTSDILHPIAKTMGSTWADFDLDGDLDLILAESNFGMKYFENDAAQVQDSRWLAIDVLADIDQSGVNVTAVNAKVDIKFSNDKVVRQIVKIGSGYSGSKDSTIHLGVPPGETVESITITWNDGSSKVIENPTLNEYIVVQNTMNYTESVYSEVTNEESPSQSSSIISVTVLGLVIFLIILAAFNSRKSN
;
A
#
# COMPACT_ATOMS: atom_id res chain seq x y z
N MET A 1 59.44 12.79 -27.96
CA MET A 1 59.48 13.92 -28.92
C MET A 1 58.25 14.75 -28.57
N GLN A 2 58.29 15.99 -28.07
CA GLN A 2 58.97 17.24 -28.44
C GLN A 2 58.34 17.98 -29.64
N LEU A 3 57.97 19.24 -29.40
CA LEU A 3 57.27 20.25 -30.24
C LEU A 3 55.74 20.07 -30.41
N GLY A 4 54.92 21.15 -30.31
CA GLY A 4 55.31 22.48 -29.81
C GLY A 4 54.30 23.64 -29.85
N ASN A 5 54.26 24.39 -28.74
CA ASN A 5 54.23 25.87 -28.62
C ASN A 5 53.37 26.75 -29.57
N LYS A 6 52.30 27.31 -28.98
CA LYS A 6 52.08 28.77 -28.70
C LYS A 6 51.81 29.82 -29.80
N ILE A 7 50.86 30.73 -29.44
CA ILE A 7 51.00 32.22 -29.32
C ILE A 7 50.18 33.19 -30.24
N ILE A 8 49.54 34.20 -29.59
CA ILE A 8 49.09 35.55 -30.06
C ILE A 8 47.90 35.66 -31.04
N SER A 9 47.06 36.72 -31.06
CA SER A 9 46.40 37.57 -30.02
C SER A 9 45.57 38.72 -30.65
N ILE A 10 44.37 38.99 -30.11
CA ILE A 10 43.70 40.31 -29.91
C ILE A 10 43.52 41.28 -31.11
N ILE A 11 42.26 41.63 -31.40
CA ILE A 11 41.79 43.03 -31.64
C ILE A 11 40.44 43.21 -30.92
N CYS A 12 40.22 44.36 -30.24
CA CYS A 12 38.99 44.67 -29.48
C CYS A 12 38.23 45.88 -30.04
N VAL A 13 36.91 45.93 -29.83
CA VAL A 13 36.14 47.18 -29.78
C VAL A 13 35.15 47.16 -28.60
N PHE A 14 35.56 47.80 -27.49
CA PHE A 14 34.68 48.32 -26.42
C PHE A 14 33.64 49.31 -27.01
N ILE A 15 32.53 49.74 -26.39
CA ILE A 15 32.25 50.21 -25.01
C ILE A 15 30.69 50.42 -24.95
N PHE A 16 29.89 50.42 -23.87
CA PHE A 16 29.92 50.18 -22.40
C PHE A 16 28.43 49.92 -21.98
N ALA A 17 27.95 49.78 -20.74
CA ALA A 17 28.43 49.94 -19.34
C ALA A 17 27.52 49.04 -18.45
N SER A 18 27.95 48.36 -17.38
CA SER A 18 28.36 48.81 -16.01
C SER A 18 27.22 49.47 -15.21
N MET A 19 26.86 49.03 -14.00
CA MET A 19 27.64 48.84 -12.74
C MET A 19 26.79 48.06 -11.71
N ASN A 20 27.25 47.40 -10.63
CA ASN A 20 28.52 46.96 -10.00
C ASN A 20 28.18 45.72 -9.12
N LEU A 21 28.98 44.67 -8.86
CA LEU A 21 30.37 44.55 -8.39
C LEU A 21 30.64 45.04 -6.94
N PRO A 22 31.54 44.40 -6.16
CA PRO A 22 31.90 42.97 -6.10
C PRO A 22 32.10 42.45 -4.64
N LEU A 23 32.58 41.21 -4.48
CA LEU A 23 33.16 40.73 -3.22
C LEU A 23 34.46 41.48 -2.86
N GLU A 24 34.75 41.61 -1.57
CA GLU A 24 36.13 41.48 -1.05
C GLU A 24 36.12 40.85 0.36
N THR A 25 37.22 40.22 0.76
CA THR A 25 37.27 39.24 1.87
C THR A 25 37.27 39.83 3.28
N ILE A 26 36.58 39.17 4.22
CA ILE A 26 36.80 39.33 5.67
C ILE A 26 37.16 37.97 6.30
N GLN A 27 37.89 38.03 7.41
CA GLN A 27 38.56 36.93 8.08
C GLN A 27 37.58 35.88 8.64
N ALA A 28 38.00 34.61 8.62
CA ALA A 28 37.41 33.57 9.47
C ALA A 28 37.70 33.87 10.95
N THR A 29 36.76 34.56 11.61
CA THR A 29 36.55 34.43 13.05
C THR A 29 35.72 33.18 13.29
N SER A 30 36.07 32.39 14.31
CA SER A 30 35.24 31.28 14.79
C SER A 30 33.88 31.80 15.26
N ALA A 31 32.86 31.63 14.43
CA ALA A 31 31.49 31.54 14.90
C ALA A 31 31.28 30.12 15.44
N GLU A 32 30.64 30.02 16.60
CA GLU A 32 30.18 28.73 17.13
C GLU A 32 28.97 28.29 16.31
N THR A 33 28.80 26.98 16.14
CA THR A 33 27.72 26.39 15.33
C THR A 33 26.34 26.70 15.92
N SER A 34 25.54 27.50 15.21
CA SER A 34 24.10 27.41 15.27
C SER A 34 23.63 26.39 14.24
N GLN A 35 22.83 25.41 14.67
CA GLN A 35 21.90 24.76 13.75
C GLN A 35 20.84 25.80 13.36
N ASP A 36 20.50 25.89 12.08
CA ASP A 36 19.33 26.64 11.64
C ASP A 36 18.10 25.75 11.87
N ASN A 37 17.54 25.81 13.09
CA ASN A 37 16.37 25.02 13.48
C ASN A 37 15.16 25.45 12.64
N LEU A 38 14.57 24.51 11.88
CA LEU A 38 13.57 24.82 10.86
C LEU A 38 12.28 25.44 11.43
N PHE A 39 11.85 24.97 12.60
CA PHE A 39 10.70 25.51 13.33
C PHE A 39 11.13 26.51 14.39
N MET A 40 10.53 27.70 14.36
CA MET A 40 10.77 28.78 15.33
C MET A 40 9.52 29.08 16.18
N PRO A 41 9.68 29.50 17.45
CA PRO A 41 8.55 29.83 18.30
C PRO A 41 7.84 31.11 17.83
N VAL A 42 6.52 31.05 17.82
CA VAL A 42 5.63 32.15 17.42
C VAL A 42 5.35 33.11 18.57
N GLU A 43 5.31 34.42 18.32
CA GLU A 43 4.90 35.43 19.31
C GLU A 43 3.45 35.88 19.09
N ASN A 44 2.93 35.80 17.85
CA ASN A 44 1.59 36.25 17.49
C ASN A 44 0.64 35.04 17.37
N MET A 45 -0.41 35.02 18.19
CA MET A 45 -1.33 33.89 18.34
C MET A 45 -2.77 34.39 18.38
N TYR A 46 -3.69 33.62 17.79
CA TYR A 46 -5.13 33.86 17.95
C TYR A 46 -5.54 33.69 19.44
N PRO A 47 -6.15 34.70 20.08
CA PRO A 47 -6.67 34.56 21.44
C PRO A 47 -7.88 33.62 21.45
N PHE A 48 -7.92 32.63 22.35
CA PHE A 48 -8.99 31.62 22.42
C PHE A 48 -10.42 32.17 22.57
N ASP A 49 -10.58 33.42 23.01
CA ASP A 49 -11.88 34.09 23.12
C ASP A 49 -12.09 35.19 22.05
N GLY A 50 -11.24 35.23 21.02
CA GLY A 50 -11.19 36.24 19.96
C GLY A 50 -10.85 37.67 20.42
N LEU A 51 -10.59 37.89 21.72
CA LEU A 51 -10.51 39.23 22.30
C LEU A 51 -9.12 39.86 22.10
N ASN A 52 -9.11 41.10 21.62
CA ASN A 52 -7.93 41.89 21.24
C ASN A 52 -7.21 41.43 19.96
N HIS A 53 -7.81 40.54 19.15
CA HIS A 53 -7.25 40.13 17.86
C HIS A 53 -7.19 41.30 16.86
N HIS A 54 -8.32 41.95 16.59
CA HIS A 54 -8.38 43.08 15.66
C HIS A 54 -7.82 44.38 16.28
N PRO A 55 -6.75 44.99 15.73
CA PRO A 55 -5.95 46.02 16.41
C PRO A 55 -6.70 47.31 16.69
N SER A 56 -7.59 47.73 15.78
CA SER A 56 -8.37 48.97 15.91
C SER A 56 -9.73 48.79 16.58
N ASN A 57 -10.22 47.55 16.74
CA ASN A 57 -11.48 47.23 17.42
C ASN A 57 -11.37 45.91 18.21
N PRO A 58 -10.84 45.94 19.46
CA PRO A 58 -10.51 44.74 20.24
C PRO A 58 -11.64 43.75 20.57
N SER A 59 -12.89 44.06 20.21
CA SER A 59 -14.07 43.21 20.41
C SER A 59 -14.74 42.77 19.10
N PHE A 60 -14.05 42.86 17.96
CA PHE A 60 -14.52 42.22 16.74
C PHE A 60 -14.26 40.71 16.81
N ASN A 61 -15.29 39.91 16.52
CA ASN A 61 -15.27 38.44 16.55
C ASN A 61 -14.77 37.78 17.84
N ALA A 62 -14.80 38.52 18.95
CA ALA A 62 -14.65 37.96 20.28
C ALA A 62 -15.91 37.18 20.70
N VAL A 63 -15.75 36.19 21.58
CA VAL A 63 -16.86 35.43 22.17
C VAL A 63 -17.89 36.39 22.80
N HIS A 64 -19.17 36.14 22.53
CA HIS A 64 -20.32 36.97 22.91
C HIS A 64 -20.41 38.35 22.23
N THR A 65 -19.73 38.54 21.10
CA THR A 65 -19.99 39.66 20.18
C THR A 65 -21.31 39.45 19.45
N ASP A 66 -22.14 40.49 19.35
CA ASP A 66 -23.39 40.46 18.57
C ASP A 66 -23.10 40.32 17.06
N LEU A 67 -23.82 39.40 16.41
CA LEU A 67 -23.89 39.28 14.95
C LEU A 67 -24.33 40.62 14.33
N ILE A 68 -23.75 40.98 13.18
CA ILE A 68 -24.16 42.19 12.44
C ILE A 68 -25.39 41.92 11.57
N ARG A 69 -26.03 42.99 11.08
CA ARG A 69 -27.07 42.90 10.05
C ARG A 69 -26.59 43.62 8.79
N THR A 70 -26.65 42.92 7.66
CA THR A 70 -26.46 43.51 6.33
C THR A 70 -27.77 44.00 5.73
N SER A 71 -28.91 43.38 6.09
CA SER A 71 -30.23 43.72 5.58
C SER A 71 -31.06 44.53 6.58
N PHE A 72 -31.46 45.75 6.19
CA PHE A 72 -32.17 46.69 7.07
C PHE A 72 -33.65 46.85 6.73
N HIS A 73 -34.52 46.68 7.73
CA HIS A 73 -35.96 46.77 7.52
C HIS A 73 -36.45 48.23 7.37
N GLY A 74 -37.16 48.53 6.29
CA GLY A 74 -37.78 49.84 6.03
C GLY A 74 -39.06 50.11 6.84
N GLY A 75 -39.01 50.10 8.17
CA GLY A 75 -40.18 50.32 9.03
C GLY A 75 -39.87 50.65 10.49
N GLU A 76 -40.88 51.10 11.25
CA GLU A 76 -40.77 51.24 12.71
C GLU A 76 -40.72 49.84 13.36
N TYR A 77 -39.83 49.63 14.35
CA TYR A 77 -39.70 48.39 15.11
C TYR A 77 -40.86 48.22 16.13
N SER A 78 -42.10 48.13 15.64
CA SER A 78 -43.31 48.23 16.45
C SER A 78 -43.64 46.93 17.21
N ASP A 79 -42.91 46.68 18.31
CA ASP A 79 -43.18 45.74 19.42
C ASP A 79 -43.39 44.23 19.12
N ASN A 80 -43.55 43.82 17.86
CA ASN A 80 -43.76 42.42 17.49
C ASN A 80 -42.41 41.73 17.20
N TRP A 81 -41.78 41.27 18.27
CA TRP A 81 -40.44 40.64 18.40
C TRP A 81 -40.15 39.39 17.54
N ALA A 82 -41.10 38.98 16.72
CA ALA A 82 -40.93 38.10 15.57
C ALA A 82 -41.67 38.78 14.41
N ALA A 83 -40.90 39.36 13.47
CA ALA A 83 -41.43 40.26 12.44
C ALA A 83 -42.57 39.65 11.60
N ARG A 84 -42.61 38.32 11.53
CA ARG A 84 -43.49 37.52 10.67
C ARG A 84 -44.40 36.55 11.44
N ALA A 85 -44.72 36.83 12.72
CA ALA A 85 -45.53 35.96 13.59
C ALA A 85 -46.96 35.62 13.09
N ASN A 86 -47.46 36.28 12.05
CA ASN A 86 -48.76 35.98 11.40
C ASN A 86 -48.61 35.28 10.03
N ALA A 87 -47.41 34.82 9.66
CA ALA A 87 -47.16 34.08 8.42
C ALA A 87 -47.64 32.62 8.51
N SER A 88 -47.71 31.93 7.36
CA SER A 88 -48.04 30.51 7.26
C SER A 88 -47.11 29.64 8.13
N SER A 89 -47.60 28.48 8.60
CA SER A 89 -46.79 27.60 9.43
C SER A 89 -45.54 27.13 8.66
N PRO A 90 -44.34 27.18 9.27
CA PRO A 90 -43.13 26.60 8.69
C PRO A 90 -43.30 25.13 8.26
N ARG A 91 -44.04 24.31 9.02
CA ARG A 91 -44.34 22.92 8.66
C ARG A 91 -45.33 22.80 7.47
N GLU A 92 -46.26 23.74 7.33
CA GLU A 92 -47.14 23.80 6.16
C GLU A 92 -46.35 24.19 4.90
N ILE A 93 -45.39 25.11 5.02
CA ILE A 93 -44.45 25.48 3.95
C ILE A 93 -43.56 24.28 3.60
N SER A 94 -42.98 23.59 4.59
CA SER A 94 -42.13 22.41 4.38
C SER A 94 -42.85 21.27 3.65
N ASN A 95 -44.13 21.04 3.96
CA ASN A 95 -44.97 20.07 3.25
C ASN A 95 -45.39 20.50 1.82
N ILE A 96 -45.05 21.72 1.37
CA ILE A 96 -45.30 22.22 0.01
C ILE A 96 -43.99 22.35 -0.77
N LEU A 97 -42.92 22.82 -0.13
CA LEU A 97 -41.61 23.05 -0.74
C LEU A 97 -40.72 21.82 -0.60
N CYS A 98 -40.22 21.56 0.61
CA CYS A 98 -39.07 20.66 0.83
C CYS A 98 -39.37 19.15 0.79
N ALA A 99 -40.61 18.74 0.51
CA ALA A 99 -40.95 17.34 0.29
C ALA A 99 -40.63 16.89 -1.15
N SER A 100 -39.54 16.14 -1.35
CA SER A 100 -39.30 15.35 -2.57
C SER A 100 -39.73 13.87 -2.39
N ASN A 101 -39.70 13.11 -3.50
CA ASN A 101 -39.79 11.64 -3.50
C ASN A 101 -38.43 10.97 -3.81
N GLU A 102 -37.49 11.71 -4.43
CA GLU A 102 -36.17 11.26 -4.88
C GLU A 102 -35.18 12.43 -4.66
N THR A 103 -33.94 12.15 -4.27
CA THR A 103 -32.91 13.19 -4.06
C THR A 103 -32.41 13.71 -5.41
N VAL A 104 -32.43 15.02 -5.60
CA VAL A 104 -31.75 15.68 -6.72
C VAL A 104 -30.26 15.77 -6.35
N LEU A 105 -29.38 15.24 -7.20
CA LEU A 105 -27.93 15.33 -7.01
C LEU A 105 -27.39 16.63 -7.62
N ASP A 106 -26.30 17.14 -7.05
CA ASP A 106 -25.61 18.32 -7.56
C ASP A 106 -25.13 18.15 -9.02
N GLU A 107 -25.31 19.21 -9.84
CA GLU A 107 -25.05 19.16 -11.29
C GLU A 107 -23.57 19.34 -11.67
N HIS A 108 -22.73 19.73 -10.71
CA HIS A 108 -21.28 19.88 -10.83
C HIS A 108 -20.52 18.65 -10.31
N ASN A 109 -21.22 17.58 -9.89
CA ASN A 109 -20.67 16.40 -9.21
C ASN A 109 -19.91 16.75 -7.92
N LEU A 110 -20.32 17.77 -7.16
CA LEU A 110 -19.75 17.99 -5.82
C LEU A 110 -19.95 16.76 -4.92
N SER A 111 -19.00 16.54 -4.01
CA SER A 111 -19.03 15.41 -3.08
C SER A 111 -19.68 15.78 -1.74
N ASP A 112 -19.99 14.75 -0.93
CA ASP A 112 -20.44 14.96 0.45
C ASP A 112 -19.37 15.70 1.31
N TYR A 113 -18.08 15.72 0.92
CA TYR A 113 -17.08 16.56 1.61
C TYR A 113 -17.42 18.05 1.59
N ASN A 114 -18.12 18.55 0.58
CA ASN A 114 -18.41 19.98 0.48
C ASN A 114 -19.32 20.45 1.65
N TRP A 115 -20.45 19.79 1.88
CA TRP A 115 -21.33 20.15 3.01
C TRP A 115 -20.74 19.76 4.36
N ILE A 116 -19.98 18.65 4.45
CA ILE A 116 -19.27 18.25 5.67
C ILE A 116 -18.21 19.29 6.06
N TRP A 117 -17.39 19.73 5.10
CA TRP A 117 -16.36 20.77 5.30
C TRP A 117 -16.99 22.09 5.69
N GLY A 118 -18.06 22.48 4.99
CA GLY A 118 -18.80 23.69 5.32
C GLY A 118 -19.29 23.70 6.77
N GLN A 119 -19.95 22.63 7.21
CA GLN A 119 -20.42 22.49 8.59
C GLN A 119 -19.26 22.53 9.59
N PHE A 120 -18.16 21.82 9.30
CA PHE A 120 -16.95 21.83 10.13
C PHE A 120 -16.35 23.24 10.28
N VAL A 121 -16.27 24.02 9.21
CA VAL A 121 -15.73 25.39 9.25
C VAL A 121 -16.72 26.39 9.86
N THR A 122 -18.04 26.26 9.68
CA THR A 122 -18.98 27.11 10.44
C THR A 122 -19.02 26.77 11.92
N HIS A 123 -18.65 25.55 12.30
CA HIS A 123 -18.46 25.22 13.71
C HIS A 123 -17.23 25.91 14.34
N ASP A 124 -16.38 26.58 13.54
CA ASP A 124 -15.35 27.50 14.01
C ASP A 124 -15.86 28.95 14.17
N ILE A 125 -16.63 29.45 13.20
CA ILE A 125 -17.00 30.88 13.12
C ILE A 125 -18.37 31.25 13.68
N ASP A 126 -19.36 30.34 13.81
CA ASP A 126 -20.67 30.67 14.38
C ASP A 126 -21.32 29.60 15.27
N PHE A 127 -21.86 30.06 16.40
CA PHE A 127 -22.78 29.30 17.23
C PHE A 127 -23.77 30.21 17.98
N THR A 128 -25.03 30.26 17.53
CA THR A 128 -26.10 30.94 18.29
C THR A 128 -26.80 29.98 19.24
N LEU A 129 -26.50 30.07 20.55
CA LEU A 129 -27.12 29.23 21.57
C LEU A 129 -28.63 29.51 21.78
N THR A 130 -29.40 28.46 22.07
CA THR A 130 -30.82 28.58 22.45
C THR A 130 -31.02 28.82 23.95
N GLN A 131 -32.12 29.46 24.31
CA GLN A 131 -32.45 29.80 25.70
C GLN A 131 -32.68 28.59 26.62
N ASN A 132 -32.91 27.38 26.07
CA ASN A 132 -33.18 26.18 26.86
C ASN A 132 -32.03 25.86 27.82
N GLY A 133 -32.35 25.53 29.07
CA GLY A 133 -31.39 25.28 30.16
C GLY A 133 -30.53 26.48 30.60
N ARG A 134 -30.47 27.56 29.82
CA ARG A 134 -29.50 28.66 29.97
C ARG A 134 -30.09 29.94 30.57
N VAL A 135 -31.42 30.12 30.55
CA VAL A 135 -32.11 31.25 31.21
C VAL A 135 -33.24 30.77 32.12
N GLN A 136 -33.62 31.57 33.11
CA GLN A 136 -34.63 31.20 34.12
C GLN A 136 -36.04 30.99 33.53
N TYR A 137 -36.37 31.71 32.45
CA TYR A 137 -37.67 31.70 31.79
C TYR A 137 -37.46 31.72 30.26
N PRO A 138 -37.18 30.56 29.62
CA PRO A 138 -36.91 30.53 28.19
C PRO A 138 -38.17 30.86 27.37
N GLU A 139 -38.02 31.72 26.38
CA GLU A 139 -39.05 31.96 25.36
C GLU A 139 -39.09 30.77 24.38
N THR A 140 -40.30 30.35 24.00
CA THR A 140 -40.53 29.38 22.91
C THR A 140 -41.15 30.07 21.70
N MET A 141 -41.01 29.45 20.53
CA MET A 141 -41.57 29.87 19.25
C MET A 141 -41.97 28.64 18.43
N ASP A 142 -42.70 27.75 19.09
CA ASP A 142 -43.05 26.41 18.63
C ASP A 142 -43.79 26.42 17.28
N ILE A 143 -43.57 25.39 16.45
CA ILE A 143 -44.03 25.33 15.06
C ILE A 143 -45.35 24.55 14.98
N PRO A 144 -46.49 25.17 14.62
CA PRO A 144 -47.78 24.46 14.59
C PRO A 144 -47.85 23.40 13.49
N ILE A 145 -48.13 22.16 13.85
CA ILE A 145 -48.27 21.04 12.90
C ILE A 145 -49.68 21.10 12.29
N PRO A 146 -49.83 21.04 10.94
CA PRO A 146 -51.15 20.98 10.30
C PRO A 146 -51.97 19.76 10.77
N GLN A 147 -53.27 19.94 11.02
CA GLN A 147 -54.12 18.83 11.46
C GLN A 147 -54.16 17.72 10.38
N GLY A 148 -53.73 16.52 10.75
CA GLY A 148 -53.64 15.40 9.82
C GLY A 148 -52.39 15.42 8.92
N ASP A 149 -51.33 16.11 9.33
CA ASP A 149 -49.98 15.89 8.79
C ASP A 149 -49.63 14.40 8.83
N VAL A 150 -49.29 13.82 7.67
CA VAL A 150 -49.19 12.36 7.54
C VAL A 150 -48.03 11.73 8.32
N TRP A 151 -47.07 12.55 8.78
CA TRP A 151 -45.90 12.11 9.55
C TRP A 151 -45.98 12.57 11.01
N LEU A 152 -46.30 13.85 11.26
CA LEU A 152 -46.23 14.45 12.60
C LEU A 152 -47.58 14.57 13.32
N ASP A 153 -48.71 14.46 12.61
CA ASP A 153 -50.06 14.32 13.20
C ASP A 153 -50.89 13.22 12.51
N PRO A 154 -50.37 11.96 12.40
CA PRO A 154 -51.04 10.88 11.66
C PRO A 154 -52.38 10.47 12.27
N TYR A 155 -52.65 10.88 13.52
CA TYR A 155 -53.91 10.64 14.23
C TYR A 155 -54.89 11.84 14.16
N SER A 156 -54.53 12.93 13.45
CA SER A 156 -55.35 14.13 13.26
C SER A 156 -55.80 14.82 14.55
N VAL A 157 -54.93 14.83 15.57
CA VAL A 157 -55.12 15.47 16.87
C VAL A 157 -55.33 16.97 16.72
N GLY A 158 -54.62 17.62 15.79
CA GLY A 158 -54.78 19.05 15.50
C GLY A 158 -54.35 20.00 16.63
N SER A 159 -53.49 19.53 17.54
CA SER A 159 -52.89 20.33 18.62
C SER A 159 -51.48 19.85 18.96
N LEU A 160 -50.73 19.43 17.94
CA LEU A 160 -49.32 19.05 18.04
C LEU A 160 -48.47 20.19 17.44
N GLU A 161 -47.31 20.42 18.02
CA GLU A 161 -46.40 21.51 17.67
C GLU A 161 -44.96 20.97 17.76
N ILE A 162 -44.09 21.33 16.81
CA ILE A 162 -42.67 20.97 16.91
C ILE A 162 -42.04 21.95 17.93
N PRO A 163 -41.47 21.48 19.05
CA PRO A 163 -41.00 22.34 20.11
C PRO A 163 -39.76 23.13 19.67
N MET A 164 -39.76 24.45 19.89
CA MET A 164 -38.64 25.30 19.49
C MET A 164 -38.37 26.39 20.52
N HIS A 165 -37.17 26.35 21.10
CA HIS A 165 -36.67 27.43 21.94
C HIS A 165 -36.00 28.53 21.11
N ARG A 166 -36.29 29.77 21.49
CA ARG A 166 -35.69 30.96 20.86
C ARG A 166 -34.19 31.07 21.16
N SER A 167 -33.48 31.75 20.28
CA SER A 167 -32.07 32.09 20.47
C SER A 167 -31.84 33.00 21.68
N ILE A 168 -30.68 32.89 22.31
CA ILE A 168 -30.20 33.86 23.31
C ILE A 168 -29.92 35.18 22.58
N PHE A 169 -30.36 36.30 23.16
CA PHE A 169 -30.19 37.64 22.59
C PHE A 169 -29.55 38.58 23.61
N ASN A 170 -28.84 39.61 23.15
CA ASN A 170 -28.26 40.62 24.02
C ASN A 170 -29.38 41.46 24.66
N THR A 171 -29.57 41.30 25.97
CA THR A 171 -30.61 41.99 26.75
C THR A 171 -30.47 43.52 26.82
N SER A 172 -29.39 44.09 26.28
CA SER A 172 -29.21 45.54 26.08
C SER A 172 -29.89 46.07 24.81
N THR A 173 -30.28 45.17 23.90
CA THR A 173 -30.97 45.46 22.63
C THR A 173 -32.50 45.39 22.83
N SER A 174 -33.31 45.05 21.82
CA SER A 174 -34.75 44.79 21.96
C SER A 174 -35.59 45.98 22.48
N ASN A 175 -35.45 47.16 21.86
CA ASN A 175 -36.23 48.37 22.18
C ASN A 175 -36.88 49.00 20.92
N GLU A 176 -37.72 50.02 21.10
CA GLU A 176 -38.45 50.75 20.02
C GLU A 176 -37.58 51.22 18.83
N THR A 177 -36.25 51.29 19.01
CA THR A 177 -35.30 51.77 17.99
C THR A 177 -34.16 50.80 17.64
N VAL A 178 -34.06 49.66 18.33
CA VAL A 178 -33.00 48.65 18.11
C VAL A 178 -33.62 47.26 18.22
N PRO A 179 -33.51 46.39 17.19
CA PRO A 179 -34.07 45.04 17.22
C PRO A 179 -33.35 44.16 18.26
N ARG A 180 -33.72 42.88 18.35
CA ARG A 180 -32.93 41.89 19.09
C ARG A 180 -31.70 41.52 18.29
N GLU A 181 -30.51 41.68 18.87
CA GLU A 181 -29.28 41.13 18.32
C GLU A 181 -28.82 39.92 19.14
N PHE A 182 -28.08 39.03 18.48
CA PHE A 182 -27.78 37.69 18.93
C PHE A 182 -26.27 37.55 19.09
N PRO A 183 -25.75 37.26 20.30
CA PRO A 183 -24.33 37.08 20.53
C PRO A 183 -23.86 35.73 19.99
N ASN A 184 -22.73 35.73 19.26
CA ASN A 184 -22.02 34.50 18.94
C ASN A 184 -21.52 33.84 20.24
N SER A 185 -21.59 32.53 20.34
CA SER A 185 -21.21 31.78 21.54
C SER A 185 -19.81 31.16 21.46
N ILE A 186 -19.20 31.21 20.28
CA ILE A 186 -17.81 30.89 19.99
C ILE A 186 -17.09 32.15 19.46
N THR A 187 -15.80 32.06 19.08
CA THR A 187 -15.13 33.14 18.33
C THR A 187 -15.81 33.30 16.96
N GLY A 188 -15.62 34.45 16.32
CA GLY A 188 -16.04 34.66 14.93
C GLY A 188 -14.87 34.65 13.93
N TRP A 189 -13.68 34.24 14.38
CA TRP A 189 -12.47 34.14 13.56
C TRP A 189 -12.33 32.71 13.04
N MET A 190 -11.63 32.55 11.91
CA MET A 190 -11.23 31.23 11.43
C MET A 190 -9.92 30.88 12.14
N ASP A 191 -10.03 30.50 13.42
CA ASP A 191 -8.92 30.31 14.37
C ASP A 191 -8.79 28.88 14.93
N GLY A 192 -9.51 27.93 14.33
CA GLY A 192 -9.45 26.51 14.64
C GLY A 192 -10.13 26.16 15.97
N SER A 193 -10.97 27.04 16.49
CA SER A 193 -11.67 26.89 17.76
C SER A 193 -12.62 25.69 17.79
N MET A 194 -13.06 25.16 16.64
CA MET A 194 -13.77 23.88 16.55
C MET A 194 -12.90 22.65 16.91
N VAL A 195 -11.58 22.79 16.80
CA VAL A 195 -10.56 21.82 17.27
C VAL A 195 -10.02 22.22 18.66
N TYR A 196 -9.74 23.50 18.87
CA TYR A 196 -8.97 24.00 20.02
C TYR A 196 -9.80 24.58 21.19
N GLY A 197 -11.08 24.84 20.98
CA GLY A 197 -12.01 25.40 21.96
C GLY A 197 -12.00 26.92 22.02
N SER A 198 -13.19 27.52 22.00
CA SER A 198 -13.43 28.98 22.16
C SER A 198 -13.24 29.51 23.60
N SER A 199 -12.41 28.85 24.41
CA SER A 199 -11.97 29.40 25.69
C SER A 199 -10.69 28.74 26.19
N LEU A 200 -9.92 29.50 26.99
CA LEU A 200 -8.75 28.97 27.68
C LEU A 200 -9.09 27.85 28.68
N LYS A 201 -10.34 27.70 29.16
CA LYS A 201 -10.72 26.55 29.98
C LYS A 201 -10.79 25.28 29.13
N ASP A 202 -11.44 25.38 27.97
CA ASP A 202 -11.74 24.24 27.13
C ASP A 202 -10.50 23.77 26.36
N SER A 203 -9.70 24.70 25.83
CA SER A 203 -8.34 24.43 25.31
C SER A 203 -7.45 23.73 26.34
N ASN A 204 -7.41 24.21 27.58
CA ASN A 204 -6.64 23.57 28.65
C ASN A 204 -7.19 22.19 29.04
N TRP A 205 -8.48 21.90 28.84
CA TRP A 205 -8.99 20.54 29.02
C TRP A 205 -8.62 19.64 27.83
N LEU A 206 -8.59 20.16 26.60
CA LEU A 206 -8.27 19.40 25.39
C LEU A 206 -6.78 19.05 25.26
N ARG A 207 -5.88 19.78 25.93
CA ARG A 207 -4.41 19.55 25.89
C ARG A 207 -3.92 18.47 26.86
N THR A 208 -2.82 17.81 26.50
CA THR A 208 -2.07 16.90 27.39
C THR A 208 -1.13 17.63 28.35
N PHE A 209 -0.66 18.84 27.97
CA PHE A 209 0.51 19.53 28.54
C PHE A 209 1.81 18.70 28.51
N SER A 210 1.93 17.84 27.50
CA SER A 210 3.15 17.12 27.14
C SER A 210 3.29 17.13 25.62
N ARG A 211 4.52 17.37 25.12
CA ARG A 211 4.83 17.40 23.67
C ARG A 211 3.98 18.40 22.85
N GLY A 212 3.31 19.36 23.48
CA GLY A 212 2.38 20.28 22.83
C GLY A 212 1.11 19.62 22.27
N GLN A 213 0.82 18.35 22.61
CA GLN A 213 -0.22 17.54 21.97
C GLN A 213 -1.63 17.79 22.54
N LEU A 214 -2.65 17.45 21.74
CA LEU A 214 -4.02 17.27 22.18
C LEU A 214 -4.22 15.87 22.77
N LYS A 215 -5.18 15.76 23.69
CA LYS A 215 -5.63 14.47 24.20
C LYS A 215 -6.37 13.71 23.11
N VAL A 216 -6.20 12.40 23.10
CA VAL A 216 -6.92 11.44 22.25
C VAL A 216 -7.43 10.28 23.11
N THR A 217 -8.36 9.49 22.56
CA THR A 217 -8.71 8.17 23.08
C THR A 217 -8.15 7.11 22.15
N GLU A 218 -7.33 6.20 22.66
CA GLU A 218 -6.88 5.04 21.89
C GLU A 218 -8.05 4.08 21.64
N THR A 219 -8.17 3.61 20.40
CA THR A 219 -9.17 2.62 20.00
C THR A 219 -8.51 1.52 19.17
N GLU A 220 -9.23 0.41 18.93
CA GLU A 220 -8.80 -0.64 17.99
C GLU A 220 -8.68 -0.12 16.54
N GLN A 221 -9.07 1.13 16.25
CA GLN A 221 -9.04 1.81 14.96
C GLN A 221 -8.17 3.11 15.01
N GLY A 222 -7.21 3.17 15.95
CA GLY A 222 -6.28 4.29 16.16
C GLY A 222 -6.82 5.43 17.02
N GLU A 223 -6.09 6.56 17.05
CA GLU A 223 -6.42 7.76 17.82
C GLU A 223 -7.84 8.28 17.48
N PHE A 224 -8.66 8.52 18.49
CA PHE A 224 -9.98 9.15 18.37
C PHE A 224 -10.09 10.37 19.29
N LEU A 225 -11.20 11.10 19.21
CA LEU A 225 -11.47 12.24 20.12
C LEU A 225 -11.32 11.85 21.61
N PRO A 226 -10.92 12.77 22.49
CA PRO A 226 -10.79 12.49 23.92
C PRO A 226 -12.14 12.26 24.60
N LEU A 227 -12.27 11.13 25.30
CA LEU A 227 -13.46 10.72 26.04
C LEU A 227 -13.48 11.34 27.44
N ALA A 228 -14.51 12.14 27.75
CA ALA A 228 -14.76 12.63 29.10
C ALA A 228 -15.50 11.58 29.96
N GLY A 229 -15.14 11.48 31.23
CA GLY A 229 -15.84 10.61 32.18
C GLY A 229 -17.22 11.14 32.58
N ASP A 230 -18.10 10.24 33.03
CA ASP A 230 -19.46 10.58 33.53
C ASP A 230 -19.45 11.72 34.57
N ASP A 231 -18.56 11.62 35.56
CA ASP A 231 -18.41 12.56 36.67
C ASP A 231 -17.47 13.76 36.35
N ASP A 232 -17.03 13.96 35.10
CA ASP A 232 -16.20 15.11 34.72
C ASP A 232 -17.05 16.37 34.45
N ASP A 233 -17.27 17.15 35.52
CA ASP A 233 -17.88 18.49 35.52
C ASP A 233 -16.97 19.57 34.86
N ASP A 234 -15.66 19.32 34.70
CA ASP A 234 -14.69 20.27 34.15
C ASP A 234 -14.46 20.08 32.64
N ALA A 235 -14.83 18.94 32.07
CA ALA A 235 -14.84 18.73 30.62
C ALA A 235 -15.77 19.72 29.87
N PRO A 236 -15.42 20.10 28.62
CA PRO A 236 -16.33 20.81 27.72
C PRO A 236 -17.66 20.09 27.51
N ALA A 237 -18.67 20.84 27.08
CA ALA A 237 -20.01 20.29 26.84
C ALA A 237 -20.03 19.45 25.55
N VAL A 238 -20.74 18.31 25.59
CA VAL A 238 -21.02 17.47 24.41
C VAL A 238 -22.54 17.33 24.32
N SER A 239 -23.21 18.38 23.84
CA SER A 239 -24.68 18.43 23.82
C SER A 239 -25.24 19.52 22.92
N PHE A 240 -26.30 19.20 22.18
CA PHE A 240 -27.11 20.16 21.42
C PHE A 240 -28.57 20.09 21.88
N VAL A 241 -29.13 21.24 22.29
CA VAL A 241 -30.55 21.48 22.64
C VAL A 241 -31.18 20.59 23.75
N GLY A 242 -30.51 19.54 24.20
CA GLY A 242 -30.99 18.55 25.18
C GLY A 242 -30.66 17.10 24.81
N PHE A 243 -30.06 16.87 23.63
CA PHE A 243 -29.48 15.60 23.23
C PHE A 243 -28.03 15.49 23.71
N SER A 244 -27.61 14.26 23.97
CA SER A 244 -26.24 13.89 24.33
C SER A 244 -25.76 12.81 23.36
N ALA A 245 -24.45 12.77 23.08
CA ALA A 245 -23.83 11.65 22.40
C ALA A 245 -23.99 10.34 23.19
N SER A 246 -23.87 9.19 22.51
CA SER A 246 -23.85 7.85 23.12
C SER A 246 -22.76 7.71 24.18
N GLU A 247 -21.62 8.38 23.98
CA GLU A 247 -20.49 8.52 24.90
C GLU A 247 -19.92 9.94 24.76
N ARG A 248 -19.35 10.52 25.84
CA ARG A 248 -18.89 11.93 25.88
C ARG A 248 -17.54 12.16 25.18
N TYR A 249 -17.44 11.87 23.89
CA TYR A 249 -16.28 12.26 23.07
C TYR A 249 -16.27 13.78 22.86
N VAL A 250 -15.13 14.45 23.08
CA VAL A 250 -15.04 15.91 23.16
C VAL A 250 -14.14 16.50 22.05
N ALA A 251 -14.52 17.66 21.53
CA ALA A 251 -13.68 18.49 20.65
C ALA A 251 -13.75 19.97 21.10
N GLY A 252 -13.21 20.89 20.31
CA GLY A 252 -13.32 22.33 20.55
C GLY A 252 -14.75 22.88 20.49
N ASP A 253 -15.57 22.34 19.57
CA ASP A 253 -16.99 22.68 19.47
C ASP A 253 -17.93 21.57 20.03
N PRO A 254 -18.98 21.93 20.80
CA PRO A 254 -19.92 20.97 21.42
C PRO A 254 -20.82 20.19 20.45
N ARG A 255 -20.85 20.52 19.16
CA ARG A 255 -21.62 19.86 18.09
C ARG A 255 -20.85 18.75 17.39
N ALA A 256 -19.56 18.57 17.67
CA ALA A 256 -18.65 17.65 16.96
C ALA A 256 -19.14 16.19 16.80
N ASN A 257 -20.10 15.75 17.64
CA ASN A 257 -20.67 14.39 17.61
C ASN A 257 -22.00 14.29 16.84
N GLU A 258 -22.42 15.33 16.13
CA GLU A 258 -23.75 15.38 15.50
C GLU A 258 -23.96 14.21 14.53
N HIS A 259 -23.00 13.90 13.65
CA HIS A 259 -23.04 12.74 12.76
C HIS A 259 -21.61 12.29 12.36
N ALA A 260 -21.49 11.09 11.77
CA ALA A 260 -20.20 10.44 11.49
C ALA A 260 -19.23 11.23 10.60
N GLY A 261 -19.74 11.99 9.61
CA GLY A 261 -18.90 12.80 8.72
C GLY A 261 -18.21 13.96 9.45
N LEU A 262 -18.95 14.69 10.29
CA LEU A 262 -18.40 15.75 11.13
C LEU A 262 -17.41 15.19 12.18
N ILE A 263 -17.74 14.05 12.79
CA ILE A 263 -16.83 13.35 13.72
C ILE A 263 -15.50 13.02 13.03
N ALA A 264 -15.55 12.50 11.79
CA ALA A 264 -14.34 12.19 11.03
C ALA A 264 -13.45 13.42 10.81
N MET A 265 -14.02 14.58 10.45
CA MET A 265 -13.25 15.83 10.32
C MET A 265 -12.61 16.26 11.65
N HIS A 266 -13.35 16.26 12.76
CA HIS A 266 -12.76 16.59 14.07
C HIS A 266 -11.63 15.63 14.46
N VAL A 267 -11.73 14.32 14.17
CA VAL A 267 -10.62 13.37 14.40
C VAL A 267 -9.41 13.68 13.53
N ILE A 268 -9.61 13.92 12.22
CA ILE A 268 -8.52 14.20 11.27
C ILE A 268 -7.70 15.44 11.68
N PHE A 269 -8.35 16.54 12.08
CA PHE A 269 -7.61 17.76 12.47
C PHE A 269 -7.05 17.73 13.90
N VAL A 270 -7.50 16.80 14.76
CA VAL A 270 -6.82 16.47 16.03
C VAL A 270 -5.54 15.64 15.75
N ARG A 271 -5.63 14.64 14.87
CA ARG A 271 -4.48 13.84 14.40
C ARG A 271 -3.42 14.73 13.72
N GLU A 272 -3.81 15.63 12.81
CA GLU A 272 -2.86 16.53 12.12
C GLU A 272 -2.15 17.45 13.11
N HIS A 273 -2.84 17.96 14.14
CA HIS A 273 -2.20 18.74 15.18
C HIS A 273 -1.14 17.94 15.96
N ASN A 274 -1.45 16.69 16.33
CA ASN A 274 -0.50 15.81 17.02
C ASN A 274 0.70 15.45 16.12
N ARG A 275 0.46 15.19 14.83
CA ARG A 275 1.49 14.96 13.80
C ARG A 275 2.41 16.18 13.63
N LEU A 276 1.84 17.38 13.54
CA LEU A 276 2.58 18.65 13.47
C LEU A 276 3.39 18.90 14.75
N ALA A 277 2.82 18.67 15.93
CA ALA A 277 3.52 18.81 17.20
C ALA A 277 4.75 17.88 17.30
N GLU A 278 4.63 16.64 16.83
CA GLU A 278 5.72 15.67 16.80
C GLU A 278 6.81 16.02 15.78
N LEU A 279 6.42 16.52 14.59
CA LEU A 279 7.33 17.04 13.57
C LEU A 279 8.14 18.24 14.07
N ILE A 280 7.48 19.16 14.79
CA ILE A 280 8.11 20.33 15.42
C ILE A 280 9.13 19.91 16.48
N ILE A 281 8.83 18.91 17.31
CA ILE A 281 9.76 18.39 18.32
C ILE A 281 10.97 17.74 17.66
N THR A 282 10.74 16.90 16.65
CA THR A 282 11.79 16.15 15.96
C THR A 282 12.84 17.08 15.33
N GLN A 283 12.42 18.25 14.86
CA GLN A 283 13.29 19.24 14.23
C GLN A 283 13.71 20.40 15.16
N ASN A 284 13.09 20.57 16.33
CA ASN A 284 13.50 21.55 17.34
C ASN A 284 13.06 21.16 18.78
N ASP A 285 13.81 20.22 19.38
CA ASP A 285 13.60 19.73 20.75
C ASP A 285 13.74 20.79 21.86
N SER A 286 14.31 21.96 21.54
CA SER A 286 14.53 23.06 22.48
C SER A 286 13.27 23.87 22.79
N LEU A 287 12.18 23.67 22.04
CA LEU A 287 10.90 24.31 22.28
C LEU A 287 10.18 23.68 23.48
N ASN A 288 9.49 24.50 24.28
CA ASN A 288 8.64 23.99 25.36
C ASN A 288 7.22 23.69 24.89
N ASP A 289 6.45 22.92 25.68
CA ASP A 289 5.07 22.49 25.40
C ASP A 289 4.16 23.59 24.81
N GLU A 290 4.20 24.80 25.37
CA GLU A 290 3.37 25.91 24.89
C GLU A 290 3.82 26.42 23.51
N GLN A 291 5.14 26.44 23.24
CA GLN A 291 5.67 26.87 21.95
C GLN A 291 5.34 25.84 20.86
N ILE A 292 5.42 24.55 21.17
CA ILE A 292 5.05 23.46 20.25
C ILE A 292 3.55 23.50 19.97
N TYR A 293 2.71 23.55 21.02
CA TYR A 293 1.25 23.61 20.89
C TYR A 293 0.79 24.80 20.05
N GLN A 294 1.28 26.02 20.34
CA GLN A 294 0.84 27.22 19.62
C GLN A 294 1.33 27.24 18.17
N LEU A 295 2.53 26.71 17.88
CA LEU A 295 3.03 26.60 16.51
C LEU A 295 2.25 25.54 15.71
N ALA A 296 2.03 24.35 16.28
CA ALA A 296 1.21 23.30 15.66
C ALA A 296 -0.23 23.78 15.42
N ARG A 297 -0.84 24.48 16.39
CA ARG A 297 -2.15 25.14 16.24
C ARG A 297 -2.16 26.13 15.09
N LYS A 298 -1.14 26.99 14.98
CA LYS A 298 -1.08 28.06 13.97
C LYS A 298 -0.91 27.49 12.56
N ILE A 299 -0.08 26.46 12.39
CA ILE A 299 0.08 25.74 11.12
C ILE A 299 -1.20 25.00 10.72
N ASN A 300 -1.82 24.24 11.64
CA ASN A 300 -3.06 23.51 11.37
C ASN A 300 -4.21 24.47 10.99
N ASN A 301 -4.28 25.63 11.65
CA ASN A 301 -5.24 26.66 11.28
C ASN A 301 -5.00 27.24 9.87
N ALA A 302 -3.74 27.47 9.50
CA ALA A 302 -3.39 27.93 8.16
C ALA A 302 -3.76 26.90 7.07
N GLN A 303 -3.63 25.60 7.35
CA GLN A 303 -4.10 24.53 6.46
C GLN A 303 -5.63 24.56 6.30
N MET A 304 -6.38 24.69 7.41
CA MET A 304 -7.85 24.85 7.37
C MET A 304 -8.28 26.13 6.63
N GLN A 305 -7.53 27.24 6.76
CA GLN A 305 -7.72 28.45 5.96
C GLN A 305 -7.50 28.17 4.46
N ARG A 306 -6.37 27.57 4.06
CA ARG A 306 -6.08 27.21 2.65
C ARG A 306 -7.18 26.35 2.04
N ILE A 307 -7.58 25.26 2.70
CA ILE A 307 -8.63 24.36 2.18
C ILE A 307 -9.95 25.12 2.03
N THR A 308 -10.27 26.03 2.95
CA THR A 308 -11.49 26.84 2.85
C THR A 308 -11.48 27.81 1.66
N TYR A 309 -10.41 28.59 1.50
CA TYR A 309 -10.33 29.63 0.46
C TYR A 309 -9.93 29.12 -0.93
N ASN A 310 -9.26 27.96 -1.01
CA ASN A 310 -8.59 27.49 -2.23
C ASN A 310 -8.99 26.04 -2.64
N GLU A 311 -9.96 25.42 -1.96
CA GLU A 311 -10.65 24.18 -2.41
C GLU A 311 -12.17 24.36 -2.27
N TYR A 312 -12.65 24.62 -1.05
CA TYR A 312 -14.08 24.66 -0.73
C TYR A 312 -14.85 25.77 -1.46
N LEU A 313 -14.48 27.05 -1.25
CA LEU A 313 -15.16 28.17 -1.91
C LEU A 313 -15.10 28.08 -3.46
N PRO A 314 -13.94 27.78 -4.09
CA PRO A 314 -13.88 27.53 -5.52
C PRO A 314 -14.78 26.39 -6.01
N SER A 315 -14.93 25.29 -5.25
CA SER A 315 -15.81 24.18 -5.63
C SER A 315 -17.29 24.58 -5.66
N LEU A 316 -17.72 25.49 -4.78
CA LEU A 316 -19.04 26.14 -4.85
C LEU A 316 -19.18 27.16 -5.99
N GLY A 317 -18.13 27.39 -6.79
CA GLY A 317 -18.05 28.41 -7.83
C GLY A 317 -17.83 29.83 -7.29
N ILE A 318 -17.39 29.99 -6.04
CA ILE A 318 -17.09 31.30 -5.43
C ILE A 318 -15.62 31.65 -5.66
N GLU A 319 -15.37 32.46 -6.69
CA GLU A 319 -14.08 33.13 -6.91
C GLU A 319 -14.03 34.45 -6.13
N LEU A 320 -13.27 34.49 -5.04
CA LEU A 320 -12.94 35.75 -4.34
C LEU A 320 -11.84 36.52 -5.09
N ALA A 321 -11.80 37.85 -4.91
CA ALA A 321 -10.72 38.67 -5.46
C ALA A 321 -9.35 38.34 -4.82
N ASP A 322 -8.27 38.53 -5.58
CA ASP A 322 -6.88 38.41 -5.12
C ASP A 322 -6.66 39.08 -3.75
N TYR A 323 -5.82 38.49 -2.90
CA TYR A 323 -5.53 39.02 -1.57
C TYR A 323 -4.51 40.17 -1.62
N GLU A 324 -4.93 41.36 -1.18
CA GLU A 324 -4.10 42.59 -1.16
C GLU A 324 -3.53 42.90 0.25
N GLY A 325 -3.71 41.99 1.22
CA GLY A 325 -3.28 42.14 2.61
C GLY A 325 -4.36 42.69 3.56
N PHE A 326 -4.06 42.71 4.86
CA PHE A 326 -4.98 43.11 5.92
C PHE A 326 -5.42 44.60 5.88
N ASP A 327 -6.73 44.86 5.91
CA ASP A 327 -7.37 46.18 6.01
C ASP A 327 -8.13 46.35 7.34
N GLU A 328 -7.58 47.19 8.24
CA GLU A 328 -8.17 47.51 9.56
C GLU A 328 -9.51 48.26 9.53
N THR A 329 -10.01 48.63 8.34
CA THR A 329 -11.26 49.38 8.17
C THR A 329 -12.48 48.52 7.85
N ILE A 330 -12.28 47.24 7.55
CA ILE A 330 -13.34 46.25 7.31
C ILE A 330 -13.93 45.77 8.66
N ASP A 331 -15.22 45.38 8.65
CA ASP A 331 -15.89 44.78 9.80
C ASP A 331 -16.01 43.26 9.58
N PRO A 332 -15.17 42.43 10.21
CA PRO A 332 -15.10 40.98 9.98
C PRO A 332 -16.30 40.23 10.58
N ARG A 333 -17.18 40.92 11.32
CA ARG A 333 -18.18 40.25 12.15
C ARG A 333 -19.16 39.42 11.35
N ILE A 334 -19.49 38.25 11.89
CA ILE A 334 -20.44 37.33 11.26
C ILE A 334 -21.81 38.01 11.13
N SER A 335 -22.37 38.00 9.93
CA SER A 335 -23.69 38.53 9.66
C SER A 335 -24.79 37.54 10.05
N ASN A 336 -25.88 38.09 10.57
CA ASN A 336 -27.07 37.33 10.96
C ASN A 336 -27.73 36.68 9.72
N GLU A 337 -27.62 37.34 8.57
CA GLU A 337 -28.01 36.81 7.26
C GLU A 337 -27.17 35.58 6.85
N PHE A 338 -25.86 35.57 7.07
CA PHE A 338 -24.99 34.42 6.79
C PHE A 338 -25.32 33.21 7.69
N ALA A 339 -25.21 33.38 9.02
CA ALA A 339 -25.38 32.29 10.01
C ALA A 339 -26.81 31.71 10.10
N THR A 340 -27.80 32.45 9.59
CA THR A 340 -29.21 32.07 9.68
C THR A 340 -29.85 31.73 8.32
N LEU A 341 -29.23 32.09 7.20
CA LEU A 341 -29.75 31.80 5.87
C LEU A 341 -28.70 31.12 5.00
N ALA A 342 -27.66 31.86 4.59
CA ALA A 342 -26.80 31.44 3.49
C ALA A 342 -26.02 30.17 3.83
N PHE A 343 -25.42 30.10 5.03
CA PHE A 343 -24.63 28.94 5.40
C PHE A 343 -25.46 27.72 5.83
N ARG A 344 -26.79 27.85 5.93
CA ARG A 344 -27.68 26.70 6.17
C ARG A 344 -27.88 25.84 4.91
N MET A 345 -27.25 26.22 3.80
CA MET A 345 -27.26 25.51 2.52
C MET A 345 -26.98 24.00 2.64
N GLY A 346 -26.09 23.58 3.54
CA GLY A 346 -25.79 22.17 3.78
C GLY A 346 -27.03 21.32 4.07
N HIS A 347 -28.08 21.89 4.67
CA HIS A 347 -29.34 21.15 4.93
C HIS A 347 -30.14 20.77 3.67
N SER A 348 -29.89 21.43 2.53
CA SER A 348 -30.39 21.01 1.21
C SER A 348 -29.47 19.96 0.56
N GLN A 349 -28.18 20.05 0.83
CA GLN A 349 -27.10 19.30 0.16
C GLN A 349 -26.82 17.91 0.77
N ILE A 350 -27.33 17.64 1.98
CA ILE A 350 -27.19 16.33 2.65
C ILE A 350 -28.00 15.24 1.93
N THR A 351 -27.37 14.08 1.72
CA THR A 351 -28.00 12.86 1.17
C THR A 351 -28.73 12.05 2.26
N GLU A 352 -29.64 11.15 1.86
CA GLU A 352 -30.47 10.38 2.81
C GLU A 352 -29.65 9.32 3.60
N GLN A 353 -28.47 8.95 3.09
CA GLN A 353 -27.59 7.96 3.71
C GLN A 353 -26.13 8.41 3.71
N THR A 354 -25.49 8.36 4.87
CA THR A 354 -24.02 8.36 4.95
C THR A 354 -23.51 7.07 4.31
N LEU A 355 -22.89 7.17 3.14
CA LEU A 355 -22.23 6.01 2.52
C LEU A 355 -21.07 5.54 3.39
N ARG A 356 -20.81 4.23 3.36
CA ARG A 356 -19.70 3.60 4.10
C ARG A 356 -19.05 2.54 3.23
N LEU A 357 -17.77 2.72 2.90
CA LEU A 357 -17.07 1.91 1.91
C LEU A 357 -15.80 1.23 2.47
N ASN A 358 -15.55 -0.01 2.04
CA ASN A 358 -14.29 -0.69 2.33
C ASN A 358 -13.14 -0.13 1.47
N ASP A 359 -11.96 -0.74 1.59
CA ASP A 359 -10.70 -0.27 0.98
C ASP A 359 -10.68 -0.43 -0.56
N ILE A 360 -11.62 -1.19 -1.13
CA ILE A 360 -11.87 -1.31 -2.57
C ILE A 360 -13.18 -0.62 -3.01
N PHE A 361 -13.64 0.36 -2.24
CA PHE A 361 -14.80 1.21 -2.54
C PHE A 361 -16.16 0.47 -2.73
N LEU A 362 -16.28 -0.77 -2.24
CA LEU A 362 -17.56 -1.49 -2.12
C LEU A 362 -18.24 -1.20 -0.78
N GLU A 363 -19.55 -1.51 -0.67
CA GLU A 363 -20.29 -1.34 0.60
C GLU A 363 -19.59 -2.09 1.75
N HIS A 364 -19.24 -1.33 2.79
CA HIS A 364 -18.56 -1.83 3.98
C HIS A 364 -19.41 -2.90 4.69
N TRP A 365 -18.79 -3.89 5.36
CA TRP A 365 -19.49 -5.06 5.93
C TRP A 365 -20.63 -4.72 6.92
N SER A 366 -20.56 -3.54 7.55
CA SER A 366 -21.58 -3.05 8.48
C SER A 366 -22.77 -2.37 7.79
N GLY A 367 -22.70 -2.18 6.47
CA GLY A 367 -23.65 -1.44 5.63
C GLY A 367 -23.48 0.09 5.68
N HIS A 368 -24.14 0.79 4.75
CA HIS A 368 -24.36 2.24 4.82
C HIS A 368 -25.24 2.64 6.04
N ARG A 369 -25.42 3.94 6.30
CA ARG A 369 -26.26 4.43 7.41
C ARG A 369 -27.27 5.49 6.96
N ASN A 370 -28.55 5.27 7.26
CA ASN A 370 -29.56 6.33 7.18
C ASN A 370 -29.17 7.46 8.14
N LEU A 371 -29.45 8.70 7.76
CA LEU A 371 -29.10 9.85 8.61
C LEU A 371 -29.84 9.77 9.96
N SER A 372 -31.08 9.28 10.01
CA SER A 372 -31.86 9.07 11.24
C SER A 372 -31.12 8.27 12.32
N ASP A 373 -30.30 7.30 11.89
CA ASP A 373 -29.72 6.27 12.73
C ASP A 373 -28.28 6.62 13.18
N GLY A 374 -27.62 7.50 12.43
CA GLY A 374 -26.23 7.93 12.66
C GLY A 374 -26.07 9.13 13.61
N PHE A 375 -27.15 9.86 13.93
CA PHE A 375 -27.08 11.05 14.77
C PHE A 375 -26.60 10.74 16.21
N TRP A 376 -25.63 11.50 16.72
CA TRP A 376 -25.14 11.43 18.11
C TRP A 376 -24.59 10.06 18.55
N ASN A 377 -24.08 9.25 17.61
CA ASN A 377 -23.68 7.84 17.82
C ASN A 377 -22.19 7.56 17.48
N PRO A 378 -21.20 8.24 18.10
CA PRO A 378 -19.77 7.97 17.89
C PRO A 378 -19.36 6.54 18.29
N THR A 379 -20.08 5.91 19.23
CA THR A 379 -19.77 4.56 19.71
C THR A 379 -19.94 3.51 18.61
N GLU A 380 -20.94 3.65 17.73
CA GLU A 380 -21.10 2.72 16.61
C GLU A 380 -20.02 2.90 15.54
N MET A 381 -19.58 4.13 15.29
CA MET A 381 -18.52 4.44 14.34
C MET A 381 -17.22 3.69 14.69
N ILE A 382 -16.78 3.79 15.95
CA ILE A 382 -15.61 3.07 16.47
C ILE A 382 -15.80 1.54 16.34
N ASN A 383 -16.95 1.02 16.81
CA ASN A 383 -17.25 -0.42 16.81
C ASN A 383 -17.47 -1.03 15.40
N THR A 384 -17.44 -0.22 14.33
CA THR A 384 -17.76 -0.69 12.97
C THR A 384 -16.81 -0.13 11.91
N GLY A 385 -15.51 -0.02 12.22
CA GLY A 385 -14.50 0.30 11.20
C GLY A 385 -13.91 1.71 11.25
N GLY A 386 -14.07 2.47 12.32
CA GLY A 386 -13.39 3.77 12.48
C GLY A 386 -13.86 4.86 11.50
N ILE A 387 -12.90 5.65 10.99
CA ILE A 387 -13.18 6.87 10.21
C ILE A 387 -13.08 6.66 8.69
N GLY A 388 -12.14 5.85 8.21
CA GLY A 388 -11.85 5.63 6.79
C GLY A 388 -13.07 5.21 5.95
N PRO A 389 -13.95 4.29 6.42
CA PRO A 389 -15.13 3.91 5.66
C PRO A 389 -16.11 5.06 5.41
N THR A 390 -16.22 6.00 6.36
CA THR A 390 -17.05 7.20 6.25
C THR A 390 -16.40 8.24 5.34
N LEU A 391 -15.07 8.40 5.43
CA LEU A 391 -14.28 9.30 4.58
C LEU A 391 -14.28 8.86 3.10
N ARG A 392 -14.09 7.57 2.81
CA ARG A 392 -14.27 7.00 1.45
C ARG A 392 -15.72 7.14 0.97
N GLY A 393 -16.70 6.96 1.87
CA GLY A 393 -18.10 7.21 1.57
C GLY A 393 -18.37 8.64 1.13
N ALA A 394 -17.82 9.63 1.85
CA ALA A 394 -17.93 11.05 1.52
C ALA A 394 -17.22 11.42 0.20
N ALA A 395 -16.12 10.72 -0.14
CA ALA A 395 -15.39 10.88 -1.39
C ALA A 395 -16.20 10.43 -2.62
N TRP A 396 -17.01 9.38 -2.45
CA TRP A 396 -17.73 8.69 -3.52
C TRP A 396 -19.17 9.19 -3.71
N ALA A 397 -19.80 9.65 -2.63
CA ALA A 397 -21.13 10.23 -2.65
C ALA A 397 -21.11 11.58 -3.36
N THR A 398 -21.93 11.74 -4.40
CA THR A 398 -22.32 13.07 -4.89
C THR A 398 -23.36 13.63 -3.92
N GLN A 399 -23.14 14.86 -3.46
CA GLN A 399 -24.09 15.54 -2.59
C GLN A 399 -25.44 15.79 -3.29
N ALA A 400 -26.47 16.12 -2.50
CA ALA A 400 -27.70 16.68 -3.05
C ALA A 400 -27.48 18.12 -3.57
N ALA A 401 -28.35 18.57 -4.47
CA ALA A 401 -28.30 19.92 -5.04
C ALA A 401 -28.69 21.01 -4.02
N ASN A 402 -28.30 22.26 -4.28
CA ASN A 402 -28.68 23.43 -3.46
C ASN A 402 -30.09 23.93 -3.80
N ASP A 403 -31.12 23.14 -3.51
CA ASP A 403 -32.49 23.43 -3.94
C ASP A 403 -33.51 23.49 -2.79
N ILE A 404 -34.79 23.67 -3.14
CA ILE A 404 -35.89 23.80 -2.17
C ILE A 404 -36.20 22.51 -1.39
N TYR A 405 -35.56 21.38 -1.68
CA TYR A 405 -35.84 20.07 -1.09
C TYR A 405 -35.06 19.80 0.20
N THR A 406 -35.48 18.76 0.92
CA THR A 406 -34.81 18.26 2.13
C THR A 406 -35.13 16.77 2.26
N VAL A 407 -34.10 15.97 2.53
CA VAL A 407 -34.21 14.51 2.70
C VAL A 407 -35.22 14.12 3.80
N HIS A 408 -35.82 12.94 3.66
CA HIS A 408 -36.96 12.51 4.47
C HIS A 408 -36.63 12.53 5.97
N ASP A 409 -35.46 12.03 6.35
CA ASP A 409 -35.03 11.92 7.74
C ASP A 409 -34.90 13.29 8.41
N MET A 410 -34.17 14.22 7.80
CA MET A 410 -34.04 15.60 8.31
C MET A 410 -35.39 16.33 8.40
N ARG A 411 -36.35 15.97 7.54
CA ARG A 411 -37.65 16.65 7.43
C ARG A 411 -38.78 16.01 8.24
N ASN A 412 -38.63 14.79 8.77
CA ASN A 412 -39.73 14.07 9.45
C ASN A 412 -39.31 13.14 10.62
N SER A 413 -38.10 12.58 10.58
CA SER A 413 -37.64 11.52 11.50
C SER A 413 -36.56 11.98 12.48
N MET A 414 -35.96 13.16 12.23
CA MET A 414 -34.84 13.71 12.99
C MET A 414 -35.17 13.76 14.49
N PHE A 415 -34.42 12.98 15.28
CA PHE A 415 -34.59 12.78 16.73
C PHE A 415 -35.89 12.09 17.20
N GLY A 416 -36.65 11.40 16.33
CA GLY A 416 -37.65 10.44 16.79
C GLY A 416 -38.70 9.98 15.77
N GLU A 417 -39.28 8.81 16.05
CA GLU A 417 -40.36 8.16 15.28
C GLU A 417 -41.53 9.11 14.92
N PRO A 418 -42.10 9.01 13.70
CA PRO A 418 -43.26 9.79 13.26
C PRO A 418 -44.44 9.75 14.24
N GLY A 419 -44.92 10.94 14.62
CA GLY A 419 -46.01 11.12 15.59
C GLY A 419 -45.62 10.90 17.06
N PHE A 420 -44.34 10.64 17.37
CA PHE A 420 -43.83 10.49 18.75
C PHE A 420 -42.72 11.49 19.14
N GLY A 421 -42.02 12.12 18.18
CA GLY A 421 -41.04 13.17 18.53
C GLY A 421 -40.25 13.81 17.38
N GLY A 422 -40.30 13.28 16.16
CA GLY A 422 -39.50 13.75 15.03
C GLY A 422 -39.63 15.24 14.71
N MET A 423 -38.51 15.83 14.31
CA MET A 423 -38.37 17.23 13.91
C MET A 423 -38.40 17.41 12.38
N ASP A 424 -38.34 18.66 11.94
CA ASP A 424 -38.32 19.08 10.53
C ASP A 424 -37.33 20.24 10.38
N MET A 425 -36.13 19.96 9.85
CA MET A 425 -35.06 20.96 9.75
C MET A 425 -35.47 22.15 8.86
N CYS A 426 -36.10 21.87 7.71
CA CYS A 426 -36.57 22.91 6.78
C CYS A 426 -37.57 23.86 7.47
N ALA A 427 -38.49 23.33 8.28
CA ALA A 427 -39.38 24.13 9.11
C ALA A 427 -38.66 24.89 10.23
N ILE A 428 -37.63 24.30 10.85
CA ILE A 428 -36.82 24.92 11.91
C ILE A 428 -36.02 26.11 11.36
N ASP A 429 -35.43 26.02 10.17
CA ASP A 429 -34.65 27.10 9.57
C ASP A 429 -35.52 28.30 9.17
N ILE A 430 -36.67 28.04 8.54
CA ILE A 430 -37.70 29.05 8.28
C ILE A 430 -38.08 29.77 9.58
N GLN A 431 -38.31 29.01 10.66
CA GLN A 431 -38.68 29.59 11.95
C GLN A 431 -37.49 30.30 12.65
N ARG A 432 -36.24 29.86 12.44
CA ARG A 432 -35.04 30.50 12.99
C ARG A 432 -34.76 31.85 12.33
N GLY A 433 -34.94 31.96 11.02
CA GLY A 433 -34.90 33.26 10.32
C GLY A 433 -35.96 34.25 10.84
N ARG A 434 -37.16 33.74 11.17
CA ARG A 434 -38.24 34.53 11.79
C ARG A 434 -37.95 34.91 13.26
N ASP A 435 -37.31 34.03 14.02
CA ASP A 435 -36.82 34.26 15.39
C ASP A 435 -35.74 35.36 15.42
N HIS A 436 -34.79 35.28 14.49
CA HIS A 436 -33.69 36.24 14.31
C HIS A 436 -34.14 37.59 13.71
N GLY A 437 -35.42 37.72 13.35
CA GLY A 437 -36.02 38.97 12.89
C GLY A 437 -35.57 39.40 11.50
N LEU A 438 -35.19 38.46 10.64
CA LEU A 438 -34.78 38.75 9.26
C LEU A 438 -35.98 39.22 8.41
N PRO A 439 -35.76 40.08 7.40
CA PRO A 439 -36.83 40.65 6.58
C PRO A 439 -37.36 39.63 5.55
N ASP A 440 -38.29 40.06 4.67
CA ASP A 440 -38.71 39.25 3.53
C ASP A 440 -37.59 39.09 2.49
N TYR A 441 -37.65 37.99 1.72
CA TYR A 441 -36.69 37.65 0.67
C TYR A 441 -36.37 38.81 -0.29
N ASN A 442 -37.39 39.51 -0.79
CA ASN A 442 -37.21 40.66 -1.69
C ASN A 442 -36.46 41.82 -1.03
N SER A 443 -36.61 42.01 0.29
CA SER A 443 -35.85 43.03 1.03
C SER A 443 -34.42 42.60 1.37
N VAL A 444 -34.12 41.29 1.41
CA VAL A 444 -32.73 40.79 1.43
C VAL A 444 -32.07 41.04 0.07
N ARG A 445 -32.72 40.67 -1.05
CA ARG A 445 -32.25 40.98 -2.42
C ARG A 445 -31.91 42.46 -2.60
N GLU A 446 -32.84 43.34 -2.22
CA GLU A 446 -32.67 44.79 -2.32
C GLU A 446 -31.54 45.34 -1.42
N SER A 447 -31.22 44.65 -0.32
CA SER A 447 -30.08 44.99 0.56
C SER A 447 -28.73 44.52 -0.02
N LEU A 448 -28.72 43.39 -0.75
CA LEU A 448 -27.56 42.88 -1.51
C LEU A 448 -27.34 43.65 -2.83
N GLY A 449 -28.29 44.51 -3.24
CA GLY A 449 -28.21 45.32 -4.45
C GLY A 449 -28.91 44.71 -5.68
N PHE A 450 -29.59 43.58 -5.52
CA PHE A 450 -30.39 42.93 -6.57
C PHE A 450 -31.80 43.54 -6.69
N ASP A 451 -32.41 43.45 -7.87
CA ASP A 451 -33.79 43.90 -8.08
C ASP A 451 -34.81 43.04 -7.30
N ARG A 452 -35.86 43.68 -6.75
CA ARG A 452 -37.02 43.00 -6.15
C ARG A 452 -37.86 42.33 -7.23
N ILE A 453 -38.16 41.04 -7.08
CA ILE A 453 -38.93 40.28 -8.06
C ILE A 453 -40.45 40.36 -7.84
N SER A 454 -41.21 40.22 -8.93
CA SER A 454 -42.68 40.19 -8.90
C SER A 454 -43.29 38.80 -9.15
N ASN A 455 -42.49 37.87 -9.64
CA ASN A 455 -42.86 36.50 -10.01
C ASN A 455 -41.63 35.58 -9.88
N TRP A 456 -41.82 34.36 -9.38
CA TRP A 456 -40.77 33.34 -9.26
C TRP A 456 -40.08 33.00 -10.59
N SER A 457 -40.76 33.15 -11.73
CA SER A 457 -40.16 33.00 -13.06
C SER A 457 -39.21 34.14 -13.48
N GLU A 458 -38.88 35.06 -12.57
CA GLU A 458 -37.81 36.07 -12.77
C GLU A 458 -36.44 35.55 -12.27
N ILE A 459 -36.41 34.55 -11.38
CA ILE A 459 -35.18 33.95 -10.82
C ILE A 459 -35.05 32.44 -11.09
N SER A 460 -36.14 31.72 -11.36
CA SER A 460 -36.13 30.27 -11.57
C SER A 460 -36.59 29.92 -12.98
N THR A 461 -36.04 28.84 -13.55
CA THR A 461 -36.55 28.26 -14.80
C THR A 461 -37.38 27.00 -14.59
N ASP A 462 -37.32 26.39 -13.39
CA ASP A 462 -38.04 25.15 -13.08
C ASP A 462 -39.54 25.41 -12.78
N LEU A 463 -40.41 24.70 -13.51
CA LEU A 463 -41.85 24.91 -13.43
C LEU A 463 -42.49 24.32 -12.15
N GLU A 464 -41.89 23.29 -11.55
CA GLU A 464 -42.36 22.71 -10.30
C GLU A 464 -41.95 23.57 -9.10
N VAL A 465 -40.70 24.06 -9.05
CA VAL A 465 -40.26 25.07 -8.08
C VAL A 465 -41.16 26.31 -8.16
N ILE A 466 -41.42 26.84 -9.36
CA ILE A 466 -42.33 27.98 -9.55
C ILE A 466 -43.75 27.66 -9.04
N GLU A 467 -44.33 26.48 -9.33
CA GLU A 467 -45.69 26.15 -8.84
C GLU A 467 -45.73 25.96 -7.31
N ARG A 468 -44.74 25.27 -6.73
CA ARG A 468 -44.56 25.07 -5.29
C ARG A 468 -44.41 26.40 -4.55
N MET A 469 -43.53 27.29 -5.04
CA MET A 469 -43.29 28.61 -4.45
C MET A 469 -44.50 29.55 -4.56
N ASN A 470 -45.23 29.55 -5.69
CA ASN A 470 -46.51 30.26 -5.81
C ASN A 470 -47.59 29.73 -4.83
N ARG A 471 -47.55 28.44 -4.49
CA ARG A 471 -48.48 27.80 -3.56
C ARG A 471 -48.14 28.06 -2.09
N ALA A 472 -46.85 28.03 -1.73
CA ALA A 472 -46.39 28.35 -0.37
C ALA A 472 -46.47 29.85 -0.06
N TYR A 473 -46.15 30.69 -1.04
CA TYR A 473 -46.11 32.16 -0.92
C TYR A 473 -46.98 32.87 -1.98
N PRO A 474 -48.32 32.91 -1.82
CA PRO A 474 -49.23 33.59 -2.74
C PRO A 474 -49.08 35.12 -2.83
N ASP A 475 -48.29 35.73 -1.93
CA ASP A 475 -47.73 37.07 -2.07
C ASP A 475 -46.24 36.97 -1.77
N ILE A 476 -45.43 37.22 -2.81
CA ILE A 476 -43.98 37.03 -2.85
C ILE A 476 -43.22 37.87 -1.82
N ASN A 477 -43.80 38.98 -1.33
CA ASN A 477 -43.23 39.79 -0.26
C ASN A 477 -43.45 39.18 1.13
N ASN A 478 -43.98 37.96 1.19
CA ASN A 478 -44.03 37.10 2.37
C ASN A 478 -43.20 35.82 2.19
N ALA A 479 -42.28 35.77 1.21
CA ALA A 479 -41.29 34.70 1.15
C ALA A 479 -40.28 34.82 2.30
N ASP A 480 -40.01 33.71 2.98
CA ASP A 480 -38.91 33.61 3.93
C ASP A 480 -37.59 33.52 3.14
N PRO A 481 -36.54 34.31 3.47
CA PRO A 481 -35.37 34.45 2.61
C PRO A 481 -34.70 33.16 2.17
N ILE A 482 -34.52 32.19 3.08
CA ILE A 482 -33.87 30.90 2.77
C ILE A 482 -34.62 30.10 1.69
N MET A 483 -35.96 30.07 1.74
CA MET A 483 -36.77 29.42 0.71
C MET A 483 -36.78 30.20 -0.61
N GLY A 484 -36.54 31.51 -0.57
CA GLY A 484 -36.35 32.32 -1.77
C GLY A 484 -34.99 32.10 -2.43
N MET A 485 -33.93 31.96 -1.62
CA MET A 485 -32.57 31.63 -2.06
C MET A 485 -32.49 30.26 -2.72
N TYR A 486 -33.02 29.22 -2.06
CA TYR A 486 -33.13 27.86 -2.64
C TYR A 486 -34.03 27.77 -3.89
N ALA A 487 -34.77 28.83 -4.23
CA ALA A 487 -35.58 28.92 -5.44
C ALA A 487 -34.93 29.78 -6.54
N GLU A 488 -33.75 30.35 -6.32
CA GLU A 488 -32.94 30.99 -7.35
C GLU A 488 -32.32 29.92 -8.26
N GLN A 489 -32.26 30.19 -9.57
CA GLN A 489 -31.44 29.40 -10.47
C GLN A 489 -29.96 29.58 -10.08
N HIS A 490 -29.22 28.48 -10.05
CA HIS A 490 -27.76 28.47 -9.96
C HIS A 490 -27.11 29.41 -10.99
N LEU A 491 -26.01 30.06 -10.60
CA LEU A 491 -25.19 30.84 -11.53
C LEU A 491 -24.37 29.92 -12.46
N ASP A 492 -24.02 30.40 -13.65
CA ASP A 492 -23.20 29.66 -14.62
C ASP A 492 -21.84 29.24 -13.98
N GLY A 493 -21.72 27.98 -13.54
CA GLY A 493 -20.51 27.44 -12.91
C GLY A 493 -20.47 27.48 -11.37
N SER A 494 -21.60 27.65 -10.68
CA SER A 494 -21.69 27.70 -9.22
C SER A 494 -22.97 27.03 -8.74
N SER A 495 -22.86 26.06 -7.82
CA SER A 495 -24.00 25.36 -7.19
C SER A 495 -24.82 26.23 -6.22
N LEU A 496 -24.97 27.53 -6.50
CA LEU A 496 -25.59 28.53 -5.63
C LEU A 496 -26.34 29.61 -6.43
N GLY A 497 -27.47 30.07 -5.89
CA GLY A 497 -28.19 31.25 -6.37
C GLY A 497 -27.52 32.59 -6.03
N GLU A 498 -27.85 33.65 -6.79
CA GLU A 498 -27.19 34.97 -6.69
C GLU A 498 -27.17 35.59 -5.28
N SER A 499 -28.24 35.41 -4.49
CA SER A 499 -28.32 35.96 -3.12
C SER A 499 -27.50 35.16 -2.11
N MET A 500 -27.41 33.84 -2.29
CA MET A 500 -26.65 32.95 -1.40
C MET A 500 -25.15 33.06 -1.68
N HIS A 501 -24.77 32.99 -2.96
CA HIS A 501 -23.41 33.25 -3.44
C HIS A 501 -22.89 34.61 -2.95
N ALA A 502 -23.68 35.68 -3.04
CA ALA A 502 -23.28 37.01 -2.58
C ALA A 502 -23.05 37.10 -1.05
N LEU A 503 -23.91 36.47 -0.23
CA LEU A 503 -23.77 36.47 1.23
C LEU A 503 -22.54 35.68 1.72
N ILE A 504 -22.25 34.55 1.07
CA ILE A 504 -21.07 33.73 1.40
C ILE A 504 -19.81 34.48 0.96
N SER A 505 -19.80 35.04 -0.26
CA SER A 505 -18.69 35.84 -0.77
C SER A 505 -18.35 37.02 0.14
N ASP A 506 -19.35 37.82 0.54
CA ASP A 506 -19.15 38.94 1.48
C ASP A 506 -18.58 38.47 2.82
N GLN A 507 -19.12 37.40 3.41
CA GLN A 507 -18.69 36.98 4.74
C GLN A 507 -17.27 36.43 4.77
N TYR A 508 -16.89 35.59 3.79
CA TYR A 508 -15.52 35.06 3.72
C TYR A 508 -14.51 36.12 3.29
N LEU A 509 -14.86 37.03 2.38
CA LEU A 509 -14.00 38.17 2.05
C LEU A 509 -13.73 39.05 3.28
N ARG A 510 -14.77 39.36 4.08
CA ARG A 510 -14.62 40.14 5.32
C ARG A 510 -13.87 39.40 6.43
N LEU A 511 -13.90 38.07 6.45
CA LEU A 511 -13.08 37.27 7.37
C LEU A 511 -11.60 37.27 6.97
N ARG A 512 -11.29 37.07 5.69
CA ARG A 512 -9.92 37.09 5.16
C ARG A 512 -9.27 38.46 5.25
N ASP A 513 -9.97 39.51 4.83
CA ASP A 513 -9.36 40.83 4.60
C ASP A 513 -9.24 41.66 5.90
N ALA A 514 -9.99 41.33 6.96
CA ALA A 514 -9.87 41.95 8.29
C ALA A 514 -9.24 41.04 9.37
N ASP A 515 -8.61 39.92 8.99
CA ASP A 515 -7.83 39.10 9.91
C ASP A 515 -6.32 39.44 9.80
N PRO A 516 -5.70 40.02 10.85
CA PRO A 516 -4.27 40.36 10.83
C PRO A 516 -3.35 39.13 10.87
N LEU A 517 -3.83 37.93 11.25
CA LEU A 517 -3.07 36.69 11.27
C LEU A 517 -3.55 35.67 10.22
N PHE A 518 -4.32 36.10 9.20
CA PHE A 518 -4.57 35.28 8.01
C PHE A 518 -3.24 34.80 7.41
N TYR A 519 -3.15 33.53 7.02
CA TYR A 519 -1.85 32.87 6.82
C TYR A 519 -0.94 33.53 5.76
N GLU A 520 -1.49 34.15 4.72
CA GLU A 520 -0.74 34.89 3.70
C GLU A 520 -0.22 36.26 4.19
N ASN A 521 -0.83 36.84 5.23
CA ASN A 521 -0.46 38.13 5.81
C ASN A 521 0.58 38.00 6.94
N ASP A 522 0.60 36.87 7.65
CA ASP A 522 1.39 36.68 8.86
C ASP A 522 2.89 36.43 8.55
N PRO A 523 3.82 37.32 8.96
CA PRO A 523 5.25 37.14 8.71
C PRO A 523 5.86 35.93 9.41
N GLU A 524 5.24 35.41 10.48
CA GLU A 524 5.66 34.19 11.17
C GLU A 524 5.23 32.93 10.41
N MET A 525 4.25 33.01 9.50
CA MET A 525 3.84 31.91 8.63
C MET A 525 4.65 31.81 7.34
N THR A 526 5.37 32.86 6.95
CA THR A 526 6.22 32.90 5.75
C THR A 526 7.16 31.68 5.59
N PRO A 527 7.82 31.13 6.64
CA PRO A 527 8.67 29.94 6.51
C PRO A 527 7.92 28.63 6.26
N TYR A 528 6.60 28.61 6.45
CA TYR A 528 5.76 27.41 6.42
C TYR A 528 4.73 27.43 5.26
N LEU A 529 4.70 28.48 4.44
CA LEU A 529 3.70 28.64 3.37
C LEU A 529 3.71 27.50 2.36
N ASP A 530 4.87 26.97 1.97
CA ASP A 530 4.94 25.86 1.01
C ASP A 530 4.26 24.59 1.57
N MET A 531 4.51 24.25 2.85
CA MET A 531 3.86 23.14 3.55
C MET A 531 2.34 23.36 3.72
N VAL A 532 1.90 24.60 3.95
CA VAL A 532 0.46 24.93 4.01
C VAL A 532 -0.19 24.80 2.63
N ASN A 533 0.44 25.33 1.58
CA ASN A 533 -0.07 25.31 0.22
C ASN A 533 -0.16 23.89 -0.37
N GLN A 534 0.76 23.00 0.02
CA GLN A 534 0.76 21.57 -0.32
C GLN A 534 -0.27 20.74 0.48
N SER A 535 -0.81 21.28 1.58
CA SER A 535 -1.79 20.57 2.41
C SER A 535 -3.22 20.74 1.89
N THR A 536 -3.56 20.03 0.82
CA THR A 536 -4.96 19.84 0.40
C THR A 536 -5.73 19.00 1.42
N LEU A 537 -7.06 18.98 1.32
CA LEU A 537 -7.86 18.09 2.17
C LEU A 537 -7.58 16.61 1.86
N ALA A 538 -7.26 16.25 0.61
CA ALA A 538 -6.82 14.91 0.23
C ALA A 538 -5.55 14.50 1.00
N GLU A 539 -4.49 15.32 0.92
CA GLU A 539 -3.22 15.12 1.64
C GLU A 539 -3.41 15.03 3.16
N ILE A 540 -4.26 15.90 3.73
CA ILE A 540 -4.64 15.86 5.15
C ILE A 540 -5.34 14.54 5.52
N ILE A 541 -6.26 14.03 4.69
CA ILE A 541 -6.96 12.76 4.92
C ILE A 541 -5.98 11.59 4.85
N LEU A 542 -5.18 11.52 3.78
CA LEU A 542 -4.22 10.45 3.54
C LEU A 542 -3.22 10.35 4.70
N ARG A 543 -2.58 11.46 5.11
CA ARG A 543 -1.61 11.45 6.22
C ARG A 543 -2.20 11.40 7.63
N ASN A 544 -3.53 11.34 7.78
CA ASN A 544 -4.19 11.20 9.09
C ASN A 544 -5.21 10.04 9.19
N SER A 545 -5.35 9.20 8.16
CA SER A 545 -6.23 8.02 8.17
C SER A 545 -5.56 6.75 7.63
N GLU A 546 -6.32 5.66 7.61
CA GLU A 546 -6.02 4.37 6.99
C GLU A 546 -6.33 4.33 5.48
N ILE A 547 -6.61 5.49 4.86
CA ILE A 547 -6.89 5.60 3.42
C ILE A 547 -5.56 5.76 2.67
N ASN A 548 -5.31 4.85 1.74
CA ASN A 548 -4.11 4.84 0.90
C ASN A 548 -4.33 5.55 -0.46
N LEU A 549 -5.59 5.65 -0.89
CA LEU A 549 -6.04 6.09 -2.22
C LEU A 549 -7.29 6.97 -2.11
N ILE A 550 -7.30 8.14 -2.75
CA ILE A 550 -8.47 9.03 -2.87
C ILE A 550 -8.30 9.94 -4.11
N GLN A 551 -9.34 10.65 -4.55
CA GLN A 551 -9.16 11.68 -5.59
C GLN A 551 -8.44 12.93 -5.05
N CYS A 552 -7.61 13.57 -5.88
CA CYS A 552 -6.86 14.78 -5.49
C CYS A 552 -7.78 15.94 -5.07
N GLU A 553 -8.88 16.13 -5.80
CA GLU A 553 -9.86 17.20 -5.56
C GLU A 553 -11.09 16.64 -4.82
N VAL A 554 -10.93 16.26 -3.55
CA VAL A 554 -11.97 15.58 -2.73
C VAL A 554 -13.32 16.33 -2.64
N MET A 555 -13.38 17.62 -2.95
CA MET A 555 -14.63 18.38 -3.05
C MET A 555 -15.53 17.94 -4.22
N PHE A 556 -15.02 17.17 -5.17
CA PHE A 556 -15.77 16.55 -6.28
C PHE A 556 -15.83 15.03 -6.11
N ALA A 557 -16.96 14.43 -6.49
CA ALA A 557 -17.26 13.02 -6.28
C ALA A 557 -16.72 12.14 -7.42
N VAL A 558 -15.79 11.24 -7.10
CA VAL A 558 -15.22 10.27 -8.03
C VAL A 558 -15.82 8.89 -7.79
N LYS A 559 -16.17 8.18 -8.87
CA LYS A 559 -16.93 6.90 -8.86
C LYS A 559 -16.30 5.80 -9.72
N ASP A 560 -15.07 6.03 -10.15
CA ASP A 560 -14.19 5.06 -10.77
C ASP A 560 -12.85 5.19 -10.03
N THR A 561 -12.29 4.08 -9.55
CA THR A 561 -11.03 4.11 -8.79
C THR A 561 -9.84 4.45 -9.66
N ASN A 562 -9.95 4.33 -10.98
CA ASN A 562 -8.91 4.74 -11.94
C ASN A 562 -8.77 6.28 -12.03
N ASP A 563 -9.81 7.04 -11.67
CA ASP A 563 -9.79 8.51 -11.63
C ASP A 563 -9.28 9.05 -10.27
N MET A 564 -8.78 8.19 -9.37
CA MET A 564 -8.28 8.58 -8.04
C MET A 564 -6.75 8.74 -8.04
N GLU A 565 -6.27 9.89 -8.50
CA GLU A 565 -4.83 10.13 -8.70
C GLU A 565 -4.03 10.48 -7.41
N CYS A 566 -4.64 10.42 -6.21
CA CYS A 566 -3.98 10.84 -4.95
C CYS A 566 -3.67 9.65 -4.03
N PHE A 567 -2.39 9.46 -3.75
CA PHE A 567 -1.84 8.36 -2.96
C PHE A 567 -1.19 8.89 -1.67
N SER A 568 -1.19 8.08 -0.60
CA SER A 568 -0.55 8.46 0.67
C SER A 568 0.98 8.51 0.54
N ASN A 569 1.50 9.69 0.20
CA ASN A 569 2.94 10.02 0.22
C ASN A 569 3.60 9.82 1.60
N ASP A 570 2.82 9.69 2.67
CA ASP A 570 3.31 9.52 4.04
C ASP A 570 3.62 8.05 4.38
N TYR A 571 4.74 7.57 3.84
CA TYR A 571 5.34 6.28 4.19
C TYR A 571 5.72 6.19 5.68
N SER A 572 5.85 7.32 6.39
CA SER A 572 6.17 7.37 7.84
C SER A 572 5.01 6.95 8.75
N LYS A 573 3.92 6.45 8.15
CA LYS A 573 2.79 5.75 8.79
C LYS A 573 2.78 4.24 8.50
N TYR A 574 3.52 3.80 7.48
CA TYR A 574 3.63 2.40 7.06
C TYR A 574 4.88 1.75 7.65
N SER A 575 5.99 2.48 7.73
CA SER A 575 6.75 2.42 8.98
C SER A 575 5.83 3.03 10.04
N GLY A 576 5.48 2.30 11.09
CA GLY A 576 5.03 3.00 12.30
C GLY A 576 6.24 3.74 12.92
N PRO A 577 6.28 3.87 14.25
CA PRO A 577 7.48 3.34 14.87
C PRO A 577 7.74 1.93 14.30
N ILE A 578 9.00 1.57 14.00
CA ILE A 578 9.39 0.18 14.28
C ILE A 578 8.98 0.00 15.73
N GLU A 579 7.94 -0.79 15.99
CA GLU A 579 7.48 -1.00 17.36
C GLU A 579 8.73 -1.43 18.12
N LYS A 580 9.09 -0.72 19.20
CA LYS A 580 10.08 -1.24 20.14
C LYS A 580 9.40 -2.36 20.92
N PHE A 581 9.13 -3.45 20.18
CA PHE A 581 9.10 -4.80 20.67
C PHE A 581 10.24 -4.98 21.66
N ASP A 582 9.99 -5.78 22.67
CA ASP A 582 10.92 -5.95 23.80
C ASP A 582 12.10 -6.85 23.39
N TYR A 583 12.89 -6.38 22.41
CA TYR A 583 14.18 -6.94 22.01
C TYR A 583 15.14 -6.93 23.22
N GLU A 584 15.05 -5.96 24.14
CA GLU A 584 15.73 -5.98 25.45
C GLU A 584 15.39 -7.24 26.28
N GLY A 585 14.17 -7.76 26.15
CA GLY A 585 13.70 -9.00 26.75
C GLY A 585 14.14 -10.29 26.05
N LYS A 586 14.71 -10.21 24.83
CA LYS A 586 15.22 -11.37 24.06
C LYS A 586 16.72 -11.37 23.77
N GLY A 587 17.38 -10.20 23.78
CA GLY A 587 18.82 -10.07 23.56
C GLY A 587 19.25 -9.92 22.09
N ILE A 588 18.36 -9.45 21.23
CA ILE A 588 18.66 -9.14 19.82
C ILE A 588 19.10 -7.67 19.76
N GLU A 589 20.24 -7.39 19.13
CA GLU A 589 20.67 -6.02 18.82
C GLU A 589 20.21 -5.66 17.39
N LEU A 590 19.84 -4.39 17.20
CA LEU A 590 19.39 -3.85 15.90
C LEU A 590 20.59 -3.15 15.27
N GLU A 591 21.11 -3.73 14.21
CA GLU A 591 22.37 -3.34 13.57
C GLU A 591 22.10 -2.31 12.45
N THR A 592 23.18 -1.72 11.93
CA THR A 592 23.18 -0.87 10.73
C THR A 592 24.21 -1.44 9.77
N LEU A 593 23.83 -1.73 8.53
CA LEU A 593 24.75 -2.18 7.48
C LEU A 593 25.99 -1.26 7.42
N PRO A 594 27.21 -1.81 7.32
CA PRO A 594 28.43 -1.02 7.15
C PRO A 594 28.62 -0.49 5.71
N ILE A 595 27.74 -0.92 4.79
CA ILE A 595 27.70 -0.61 3.36
C ILE A 595 26.53 0.30 2.97
N ASN A 596 26.52 0.79 1.73
CA ASN A 596 25.48 1.62 1.13
C ASN A 596 25.03 1.02 -0.20
N LEU A 597 23.76 0.60 -0.29
CA LEU A 597 23.14 0.26 -1.58
C LEU A 597 22.57 1.54 -2.23
N VAL A 598 23.06 1.88 -3.42
CA VAL A 598 22.82 3.15 -4.14
C VAL A 598 21.92 2.92 -5.35
N ASP A 599 20.73 3.50 -5.37
CA ASP A 599 19.80 3.39 -6.52
C ASP A 599 20.43 3.97 -7.81
N LYS A 600 20.58 3.10 -8.81
CA LYS A 600 21.07 3.40 -10.17
C LYS A 600 20.01 3.17 -11.26
N THR A 601 18.78 2.80 -10.91
CA THR A 601 17.71 2.37 -11.84
C THR A 601 17.52 3.29 -13.06
N ALA A 602 17.58 4.62 -12.84
CA ALA A 602 17.39 5.64 -13.88
C ALA A 602 18.69 6.05 -14.62
N ASP A 603 19.86 5.71 -14.10
CA ASP A 603 21.15 5.91 -14.78
C ASP A 603 21.52 4.66 -15.60
N SER A 604 21.12 3.45 -15.16
CA SER A 604 21.38 2.18 -15.87
C SER A 604 20.45 1.88 -17.04
N GLY A 605 19.32 2.59 -17.14
CA GLY A 605 18.33 2.43 -18.21
C GLY A 605 17.31 1.31 -17.97
N LEU A 606 17.28 0.69 -16.78
CA LEU A 606 16.25 -0.28 -16.41
C LEU A 606 14.89 0.38 -16.07
N ASP A 607 14.88 1.70 -15.83
CA ASP A 607 13.66 2.51 -15.65
C ASP A 607 12.71 2.50 -16.86
N ILE A 608 13.20 2.17 -18.05
CA ILE A 608 12.39 2.09 -19.28
C ILE A 608 11.48 0.86 -19.33
N ILE A 609 11.69 -0.12 -18.45
CA ILE A 609 10.98 -1.41 -18.44
C ILE A 609 9.62 -1.23 -17.76
N GLY A 610 8.67 -0.73 -18.56
CA GLY A 610 7.31 -0.38 -18.15
C GLY A 610 6.41 -1.58 -17.82
N ILE A 611 6.67 -2.24 -16.70
CA ILE A 611 5.73 -3.17 -16.07
C ILE A 611 4.49 -2.40 -15.62
N THR A 612 3.30 -2.87 -16.02
CA THR A 612 2.02 -2.21 -15.68
C THR A 612 1.67 -2.46 -14.21
N ASP A 613 1.08 -1.48 -13.54
CA ASP A 613 0.69 -1.54 -12.11
C ASP A 613 -0.24 -2.72 -11.80
N LYS A 614 0.32 -3.86 -11.39
CA LYS A 614 -0.45 -5.08 -11.04
C LYS A 614 -0.46 -5.28 -9.52
N LEU A 615 -1.08 -4.32 -8.83
CA LEU A 615 -1.26 -4.18 -7.37
C LEU A 615 -2.11 -5.30 -6.70
N HIS A 616 -2.40 -6.39 -7.40
CA HIS A 616 -3.48 -7.32 -7.08
C HIS A 616 -3.00 -8.77 -6.87
N TRP A 617 -3.88 -9.59 -6.28
CA TRP A 617 -3.61 -10.94 -5.78
C TRP A 617 -3.10 -11.91 -6.84
N SER A 618 -3.77 -11.95 -7.99
CA SER A 618 -3.58 -12.96 -9.04
C SER A 618 -2.44 -12.66 -10.01
N ALA A 619 -1.71 -11.56 -9.80
CA ALA A 619 -0.59 -11.17 -10.65
C ALA A 619 0.69 -11.92 -10.26
N TYR A 620 1.29 -12.62 -11.22
CA TYR A 620 2.57 -13.31 -11.10
C TYR A 620 3.61 -12.67 -12.03
N GLY A 621 4.88 -12.71 -11.61
CA GLY A 621 5.99 -12.07 -12.29
C GLY A 621 5.99 -10.53 -12.15
N PRO A 622 7.09 -9.84 -12.52
CA PRO A 622 8.26 -10.37 -13.19
C PRO A 622 9.13 -11.26 -12.28
N SER A 623 9.83 -12.19 -12.90
CA SER A 623 11.02 -12.86 -12.35
C SER A 623 12.26 -12.33 -13.07
N ILE A 624 13.44 -12.71 -12.60
CA ILE A 624 14.72 -12.32 -13.19
C ILE A 624 15.71 -13.50 -13.17
N ALA A 625 16.57 -13.61 -14.17
CA ALA A 625 17.64 -14.59 -14.22
C ALA A 625 18.92 -14.03 -14.87
N THR A 626 20.06 -14.23 -14.20
CA THR A 626 21.40 -13.75 -14.58
C THR A 626 22.24 -14.81 -15.28
N ALA A 627 22.97 -14.41 -16.32
CA ALA A 627 24.12 -15.11 -16.92
C ALA A 627 24.81 -14.22 -17.97
N ASP A 628 26.15 -14.25 -18.08
CA ASP A 628 26.85 -13.86 -19.31
C ASP A 628 26.45 -14.79 -20.48
N CYS A 629 25.43 -14.42 -21.27
CA CYS A 629 25.01 -15.18 -22.45
C CYS A 629 25.81 -14.82 -23.71
N ASN A 630 26.73 -13.85 -23.63
CA ASN A 630 27.46 -13.30 -24.75
C ASN A 630 28.97 -13.63 -24.78
N ASN A 631 29.48 -14.17 -23.67
CA ASN A 631 30.87 -14.56 -23.42
C ASN A 631 31.86 -13.37 -23.49
N ASP A 632 31.48 -12.20 -22.95
CA ASP A 632 32.38 -11.03 -22.81
C ASP A 632 32.82 -10.70 -21.38
N GLY A 633 32.22 -11.34 -20.37
CA GLY A 633 32.61 -11.29 -18.96
C GLY A 633 31.73 -10.41 -18.08
N PHE A 634 30.60 -9.90 -18.56
CA PHE A 634 29.60 -9.19 -17.76
C PHE A 634 28.29 -9.97 -17.69
N GLU A 635 27.62 -9.96 -16.54
CA GLU A 635 26.35 -10.66 -16.33
C GLU A 635 25.19 -9.94 -17.04
N ASP A 636 24.60 -10.62 -18.04
CA ASP A 636 23.37 -10.18 -18.73
C ASP A 636 22.12 -10.63 -17.95
N ILE A 637 20.97 -9.99 -18.18
CA ILE A 637 19.71 -10.30 -17.46
C ILE A 637 18.54 -10.64 -18.38
N TRP A 638 17.85 -11.74 -18.08
CA TRP A 638 16.50 -12.03 -18.58
C TRP A 638 15.45 -11.63 -17.54
N ILE A 639 14.37 -10.97 -17.98
CA ILE A 639 13.27 -10.48 -17.14
C ILE A 639 11.95 -11.07 -17.63
N GLY A 640 11.23 -11.75 -16.73
CA GLY A 640 10.03 -12.53 -17.03
C GLY A 640 8.73 -11.73 -17.19
N ASN A 641 7.70 -12.39 -17.73
CA ASN A 641 6.41 -11.75 -18.01
C ASN A 641 5.61 -11.45 -16.72
N SER A 642 4.96 -10.29 -16.64
CA SER A 642 4.02 -9.97 -15.56
C SER A 642 2.56 -10.12 -16.03
N TYR A 643 1.79 -11.06 -15.46
CA TYR A 643 0.43 -11.38 -15.91
C TYR A 643 -0.52 -11.77 -14.76
N ASP A 644 -1.83 -11.58 -14.94
CA ASP A 644 -2.89 -11.99 -14.01
C ASP A 644 -3.50 -13.33 -14.45
N GLN A 645 -3.58 -14.31 -13.54
CA GLN A 645 -4.10 -15.65 -13.83
C GLN A 645 -5.65 -15.76 -13.80
N GLU A 646 -6.37 -14.94 -13.02
CA GLU A 646 -7.82 -15.04 -12.87
C GLU A 646 -8.61 -14.23 -13.93
N LEU A 647 -7.94 -13.30 -14.64
CA LEU A 647 -8.49 -12.53 -15.78
C LEU A 647 -9.74 -11.70 -15.44
N SER A 648 -9.96 -11.43 -14.16
CA SER A 648 -11.20 -10.91 -13.59
C SER A 648 -11.14 -9.42 -13.24
N GLU A 649 -9.94 -8.88 -12.98
CA GLU A 649 -9.77 -7.58 -12.32
C GLU A 649 -9.34 -6.41 -13.23
N SER A 650 -8.84 -6.67 -14.45
CA SER A 650 -8.45 -5.62 -15.42
C SER A 650 -8.96 -5.86 -16.85
N PRO A 651 -9.42 -4.82 -17.57
CA PRO A 651 -9.91 -4.94 -18.95
C PRO A 651 -8.82 -5.01 -20.03
N ASP A 652 -7.57 -4.65 -19.72
CA ASP A 652 -6.44 -4.61 -20.69
C ASP A 652 -5.40 -5.68 -20.36
N ASN A 653 -5.89 -6.91 -20.16
CA ASN A 653 -5.18 -7.99 -19.48
C ASN A 653 -4.23 -8.79 -20.40
N SER A 654 -3.30 -8.08 -21.04
CA SER A 654 -2.17 -8.71 -21.73
C SER A 654 -1.06 -9.01 -20.70
N PRO A 655 -0.31 -10.12 -20.86
CA PRO A 655 1.01 -10.23 -20.26
C PRO A 655 1.87 -9.04 -20.67
N VAL A 656 2.63 -8.47 -19.73
CA VAL A 656 3.75 -7.57 -20.07
C VAL A 656 4.79 -8.43 -20.80
N ASP A 657 5.41 -7.90 -21.86
CA ASP A 657 6.44 -8.61 -22.61
C ASP A 657 7.65 -8.97 -21.71
N PHE A 658 8.41 -10.00 -22.09
CA PHE A 658 9.66 -10.37 -21.42
C PHE A 658 10.82 -9.61 -22.07
N TYR A 659 11.92 -9.44 -21.35
CA TYR A 659 13.09 -8.72 -21.84
C TYR A 659 14.36 -9.55 -21.71
N LEU A 660 15.30 -9.35 -22.63
CA LEU A 660 16.70 -9.73 -22.50
C LEU A 660 17.54 -8.46 -22.62
N MET A 661 18.19 -8.07 -21.52
CA MET A 661 19.00 -6.86 -21.43
C MET A 661 20.47 -7.26 -21.32
N ILE A 662 21.30 -6.72 -22.21
CA ILE A 662 22.75 -6.94 -22.23
C ILE A 662 23.43 -5.89 -21.37
N ASN A 663 24.40 -6.26 -20.56
CA ASN A 663 25.21 -5.34 -19.76
C ASN A 663 26.28 -4.69 -20.67
N ASP A 664 26.25 -3.37 -20.83
CA ASP A 664 27.21 -2.64 -21.69
C ASP A 664 28.60 -2.46 -21.02
N GLY A 665 28.79 -2.95 -19.79
CA GLY A 665 30.06 -2.90 -19.05
C GLY A 665 30.46 -1.50 -18.57
N ASP A 666 29.49 -0.58 -18.47
CA ASP A 666 29.66 0.76 -17.87
C ASP A 666 28.54 1.13 -16.87
N GLY A 667 27.87 0.12 -16.31
CA GLY A 667 26.75 0.26 -15.38
C GLY A 667 25.40 0.52 -16.06
N THR A 668 25.29 0.26 -17.36
CA THR A 668 24.09 0.45 -18.17
C THR A 668 23.69 -0.82 -18.93
N PHE A 669 22.38 -0.97 -19.20
CA PHE A 669 21.80 -2.17 -19.81
C PHE A 669 21.06 -1.84 -21.12
N SER A 670 21.35 -2.59 -22.18
CA SER A 670 20.76 -2.45 -23.52
C SER A 670 19.76 -3.55 -23.85
N ASP A 671 18.52 -3.19 -24.18
CA ASP A 671 17.49 -4.13 -24.68
C ASP A 671 17.93 -4.79 -26.00
N PHE A 672 18.12 -6.10 -25.95
CA PHE A 672 18.48 -6.94 -27.10
C PHE A 672 17.34 -7.88 -27.54
N THR A 673 16.16 -7.79 -26.91
CA THR A 673 15.06 -8.75 -27.04
C THR A 673 14.63 -9.00 -28.50
N GLU A 674 14.37 -7.95 -29.30
CA GLU A 674 14.03 -8.09 -30.73
C GLU A 674 15.16 -8.70 -31.59
N SER A 675 16.42 -8.58 -31.14
CA SER A 675 17.60 -9.03 -31.88
C SER A 675 18.11 -10.42 -31.45
N SER A 676 17.72 -10.86 -30.26
CA SER A 676 18.10 -12.14 -29.64
C SER A 676 17.66 -13.38 -30.42
N GLY A 677 16.58 -13.30 -31.21
CA GLY A 677 15.96 -14.45 -31.88
C GLY A 677 14.89 -15.17 -31.05
N LEU A 678 14.74 -14.83 -29.76
CA LEU A 678 13.67 -15.31 -28.89
C LEU A 678 12.29 -14.99 -29.49
N ASP A 679 11.34 -15.92 -29.39
CA ASP A 679 9.99 -15.74 -29.94
C ASP A 679 9.11 -14.96 -28.97
N THR A 680 9.05 -13.64 -29.21
CA THR A 680 8.28 -12.61 -28.49
C THR A 680 6.78 -12.62 -28.78
N SER A 681 6.20 -13.66 -29.42
CA SER A 681 4.75 -13.73 -29.60
C SER A 681 4.00 -14.13 -28.31
N THR A 682 4.00 -13.21 -27.34
CA THR A 682 3.23 -13.14 -26.08
C THR A 682 3.00 -14.48 -25.37
N LYS A 683 3.88 -14.79 -24.41
CA LYS A 683 3.85 -16.00 -23.58
C LYS A 683 3.72 -15.62 -22.11
N THR A 684 3.44 -16.59 -21.24
CA THR A 684 3.38 -16.43 -19.79
C THR A 684 4.59 -17.12 -19.14
N PHE A 685 5.80 -16.66 -19.48
CA PHE A 685 7.03 -17.16 -18.87
C PHE A 685 7.16 -16.58 -17.46
N LEU A 686 7.09 -17.48 -16.48
CA LEU A 686 7.11 -17.15 -15.06
C LEU A 686 8.49 -17.35 -14.44
N GLY A 687 9.34 -18.16 -15.06
CA GLY A 687 10.73 -18.29 -14.62
C GLY A 687 11.67 -18.79 -15.69
N ALA A 688 12.96 -18.61 -15.42
CA ALA A 688 14.05 -18.96 -16.33
C ALA A 688 15.19 -19.65 -15.58
N SER A 689 15.97 -20.43 -16.32
CA SER A 689 17.29 -20.88 -15.89
C SER A 689 18.25 -20.93 -17.07
N TRP A 690 19.51 -20.58 -16.80
CA TRP A 690 20.61 -20.66 -17.73
C TRP A 690 21.43 -21.95 -17.49
N ALA A 691 21.73 -22.71 -18.54
CA ALA A 691 22.55 -23.93 -18.47
C ALA A 691 23.12 -24.31 -19.85
N ASP A 692 24.37 -24.80 -19.92
CA ASP A 692 24.94 -25.43 -21.12
C ASP A 692 24.41 -26.88 -21.22
N TYR A 693 23.38 -27.12 -22.04
CA TYR A 693 22.66 -28.41 -22.02
C TYR A 693 23.22 -29.46 -23.00
N ASP A 694 24.03 -29.06 -23.98
CA ASP A 694 24.66 -29.96 -24.96
C ASP A 694 26.21 -29.99 -24.92
N ASN A 695 26.81 -29.35 -23.91
CA ASN A 695 28.25 -29.26 -23.61
C ASN A 695 29.04 -28.61 -24.76
N ASP A 696 28.59 -27.45 -25.24
CA ASP A 696 29.29 -26.67 -26.28
C ASP A 696 29.96 -25.36 -25.80
N GLY A 697 29.50 -24.82 -24.65
CA GLY A 697 30.14 -23.73 -23.91
C GLY A 697 29.56 -22.33 -24.09
N ASP A 698 28.44 -22.18 -24.81
CA ASP A 698 27.58 -21.00 -24.74
C ASP A 698 26.35 -21.32 -23.84
N LEU A 699 25.94 -20.44 -22.93
CA LEU A 699 24.84 -20.73 -21.98
C LEU A 699 23.46 -20.66 -22.67
N ASP A 700 22.68 -21.73 -22.56
CA ASP A 700 21.34 -21.86 -23.14
C ASP A 700 20.23 -21.42 -22.18
N LEU A 701 19.08 -21.00 -22.72
CA LEU A 701 17.99 -20.41 -21.95
C LEU A 701 16.76 -21.32 -21.91
N TYR A 702 16.44 -21.87 -20.74
CA TYR A 702 15.18 -22.59 -20.49
C TYR A 702 14.16 -21.68 -19.80
N LEU A 703 12.96 -21.60 -20.37
CA LEU A 703 11.86 -20.77 -19.87
C LEU A 703 10.66 -21.63 -19.44
N SER A 704 10.38 -21.60 -18.14
CA SER A 704 9.18 -22.20 -17.52
C SER A 704 7.96 -21.33 -17.78
N ASN A 705 6.92 -21.96 -18.32
CA ASN A 705 5.69 -21.30 -18.75
C ASN A 705 4.54 -21.70 -17.82
N ALA A 706 3.86 -20.72 -17.25
CA ALA A 706 2.77 -20.96 -16.30
C ALA A 706 1.40 -21.20 -16.97
N GLY A 707 1.33 -21.09 -18.30
CA GLY A 707 0.11 -21.33 -19.08
C GLY A 707 -0.93 -20.21 -18.96
N MET A 708 -1.99 -20.30 -19.76
CA MET A 708 -3.14 -19.38 -19.71
C MET A 708 -4.37 -20.13 -19.21
N TYR A 709 -4.94 -19.69 -18.08
CA TYR A 709 -6.13 -20.34 -17.51
C TYR A 709 -7.42 -19.72 -18.06
N THR A 710 -8.04 -20.36 -19.05
CA THR A 710 -9.46 -20.11 -19.37
C THR A 710 -10.22 -21.40 -19.64
N VAL A 711 -11.55 -21.31 -19.53
CA VAL A 711 -12.48 -22.39 -19.92
C VAL A 711 -12.45 -22.67 -21.43
N PHE A 712 -11.76 -21.86 -22.24
CA PHE A 712 -11.71 -21.97 -23.70
C PHE A 712 -10.33 -21.59 -24.31
N GLU A 713 -9.48 -22.61 -24.46
CA GLU A 713 -8.36 -22.72 -25.44
C GLU A 713 -6.94 -22.28 -25.00
N ILE A 714 -5.95 -23.00 -25.57
CA ILE A 714 -4.47 -22.85 -25.56
C ILE A 714 -3.73 -22.83 -24.20
N ILE A 715 -2.99 -23.91 -23.93
CA ILE A 715 -1.84 -23.95 -23.00
C ILE A 715 -0.55 -23.82 -23.84
N TYR A 716 0.39 -22.99 -23.40
CA TYR A 716 1.73 -22.87 -24.00
C TYR A 716 2.70 -23.87 -23.37
N PRO A 717 3.67 -24.45 -24.10
CA PRO A 717 4.69 -25.29 -23.52
C PRO A 717 5.81 -24.46 -22.85
N ASN A 718 6.57 -25.12 -21.97
CA ASN A 718 7.92 -24.64 -21.62
C ASN A 718 8.82 -24.67 -22.87
N VAL A 719 9.85 -23.83 -22.91
CA VAL A 719 10.70 -23.65 -24.10
C VAL A 719 12.18 -23.72 -23.71
N LEU A 720 12.97 -24.50 -24.45
CA LEU A 720 14.43 -24.44 -24.42
C LEU A 720 14.94 -23.77 -25.70
N TYR A 721 15.71 -22.71 -25.53
CA TYR A 721 16.42 -22.02 -26.60
C TYR A 721 17.91 -22.33 -26.53
N GLN A 722 18.46 -22.95 -27.58
CA GLN A 722 19.90 -23.09 -27.73
C GLN A 722 20.54 -21.76 -28.11
N ASN A 723 21.68 -21.43 -27.53
CA ASN A 723 22.47 -20.25 -27.85
C ASN A 723 23.42 -20.58 -29.02
N ASP A 724 23.13 -20.08 -30.23
CA ASP A 724 24.04 -20.06 -31.39
C ASP A 724 25.27 -19.11 -31.18
N GLY A 725 25.46 -18.62 -29.95
CA GLY A 725 26.55 -17.77 -29.45
C GLY A 725 26.29 -16.26 -29.61
N ASN A 726 26.73 -15.44 -28.65
CA ASN A 726 26.47 -13.99 -28.56
C ASN A 726 24.98 -13.67 -28.30
N CYS A 727 24.35 -14.37 -27.34
CA CYS A 727 22.92 -14.29 -27.03
C CYS A 727 22.01 -14.40 -28.28
N GLN A 728 22.29 -15.37 -29.17
CA GLN A 728 21.50 -15.62 -30.38
C GLN A 728 20.77 -16.95 -30.25
N PHE A 729 19.45 -16.94 -30.22
CA PHE A 729 18.67 -18.07 -29.72
C PHE A 729 17.85 -18.80 -30.79
N THR A 730 17.91 -20.12 -30.76
CA THR A 730 17.11 -21.03 -31.59
C THR A 730 16.25 -21.95 -30.70
N ASP A 731 14.93 -21.95 -30.87
CA ASP A 731 14.02 -22.90 -30.18
C ASP A 731 14.32 -24.35 -30.59
N VAL A 732 14.89 -25.12 -29.67
CA VAL A 732 15.26 -26.54 -29.85
C VAL A 732 14.31 -27.50 -29.14
N THR A 733 13.38 -26.99 -28.33
CA THR A 733 12.44 -27.72 -27.44
C THR A 733 11.94 -29.05 -28.01
N ALA A 734 11.30 -29.00 -29.17
CA ALA A 734 10.66 -30.16 -29.81
C ALA A 734 11.65 -31.11 -30.53
N SER A 735 12.91 -30.70 -30.68
CA SER A 735 14.01 -31.52 -31.22
C SER A 735 14.63 -32.38 -30.12
N VAL A 736 14.85 -31.79 -28.95
CA VAL A 736 15.49 -32.43 -27.79
C VAL A 736 14.51 -33.29 -26.98
N GLY A 737 13.19 -33.08 -27.09
CA GLY A 737 12.16 -33.90 -26.44
C GLY A 737 11.45 -33.24 -25.25
N LEU A 738 11.74 -31.96 -24.99
CA LEU A 738 11.10 -31.13 -23.97
C LEU A 738 9.78 -30.53 -24.48
N GLY A 739 9.19 -29.62 -23.70
CA GLY A 739 7.94 -28.93 -24.04
C GLY A 739 6.70 -29.58 -23.43
N ASN A 740 6.78 -29.94 -22.14
CA ASN A 740 5.59 -30.12 -21.31
C ASN A 740 4.67 -28.91 -21.42
N LEU A 741 3.36 -29.15 -21.40
CA LEU A 741 2.36 -28.08 -21.42
C LEU A 741 2.37 -27.38 -20.06
N GLY A 742 2.58 -26.07 -20.08
CA GLY A 742 2.98 -25.30 -18.92
C GLY A 742 1.87 -25.06 -17.89
N HIS A 743 2.15 -25.45 -16.65
CA HIS A 743 1.86 -24.69 -15.44
C HIS A 743 3.12 -24.73 -14.55
N SER A 744 4.25 -24.34 -15.15
CA SER A 744 5.58 -24.42 -14.56
C SER A 744 6.00 -23.08 -13.95
N SER A 745 6.61 -23.17 -12.77
CA SER A 745 7.14 -22.04 -11.99
C SER A 745 8.59 -21.78 -12.37
N THR A 746 9.44 -22.80 -12.22
CA THR A 746 10.88 -22.70 -12.47
C THR A 746 11.48 -24.02 -12.94
N SER A 747 12.81 -24.09 -13.00
CA SER A 747 13.60 -25.26 -13.40
C SER A 747 14.91 -25.31 -12.61
N SER A 748 15.46 -26.50 -12.40
CA SER A 748 16.77 -26.70 -11.80
C SER A 748 17.54 -27.82 -12.49
N TRP A 749 18.86 -27.72 -12.54
CA TRP A 749 19.72 -28.59 -13.36
C TRP A 749 20.81 -29.28 -12.53
N ALA A 750 21.17 -30.51 -12.91
CA ALA A 750 22.29 -31.27 -12.36
C ALA A 750 22.63 -32.51 -13.19
N ASP A 751 23.88 -32.97 -13.13
CA ASP A 751 24.31 -34.33 -13.52
C ASP A 751 24.03 -35.27 -12.33
N TYR A 752 22.78 -35.71 -12.15
CA TYR A 752 22.33 -36.35 -10.89
C TYR A 752 22.61 -37.86 -10.79
N ASP A 753 22.89 -38.53 -11.92
CA ASP A 753 23.29 -39.94 -11.95
C ASP A 753 24.75 -40.20 -12.40
N HIS A 754 25.52 -39.11 -12.55
CA HIS A 754 26.98 -39.06 -12.73
C HIS A 754 27.44 -39.73 -14.04
N ASP A 755 26.82 -39.34 -15.15
CA ASP A 755 27.25 -39.72 -16.51
C ASP A 755 27.91 -38.59 -17.30
N GLY A 756 27.76 -37.33 -16.85
CA GLY A 756 28.37 -36.13 -17.43
C GLY A 756 27.44 -35.29 -18.30
N ASP A 757 26.15 -35.61 -18.35
CA ASP A 757 25.12 -34.78 -18.99
C ASP A 757 24.34 -33.96 -17.94
N LEU A 758 23.98 -32.70 -18.23
CA LEU A 758 23.05 -31.97 -17.35
C LEU A 758 21.61 -32.42 -17.59
N ASP A 759 20.98 -32.96 -16.54
CA ASP A 759 19.57 -33.29 -16.45
C ASP A 759 18.74 -32.09 -15.94
N LEU A 760 17.43 -32.12 -16.20
CA LEU A 760 16.50 -31.03 -15.91
C LEU A 760 15.34 -31.49 -15.03
N MET A 761 15.09 -30.78 -13.93
CA MET A 761 13.85 -30.87 -13.16
C MET A 761 12.96 -29.67 -13.50
N SER A 762 11.77 -29.92 -14.08
CA SER A 762 10.74 -28.91 -14.33
C SER A 762 9.79 -28.83 -13.14
N HIS A 763 9.83 -27.72 -12.40
CA HIS A 763 8.99 -27.49 -11.23
C HIS A 763 7.63 -26.91 -11.63
N ASN A 764 6.55 -27.48 -11.10
CA ASN A 764 5.18 -27.25 -11.55
C ASN A 764 4.27 -26.76 -10.42
N SER A 765 3.78 -25.54 -10.55
CA SER A 765 2.88 -24.90 -9.58
C SER A 765 1.42 -25.33 -9.74
N GLY A 766 1.04 -25.89 -10.89
CA GLY A 766 -0.34 -26.32 -11.17
C GLY A 766 -1.32 -25.14 -11.16
N THR A 767 -2.59 -25.37 -10.84
CA THR A 767 -3.59 -24.29 -10.74
C THR A 767 -4.61 -24.52 -9.62
N ILE A 768 -4.92 -23.48 -8.84
CA ILE A 768 -6.03 -23.47 -7.87
C ILE A 768 -7.16 -22.61 -8.43
N SER A 769 -8.37 -23.15 -8.51
CA SER A 769 -9.58 -22.39 -8.82
C SER A 769 -10.35 -22.09 -7.52
N SER A 770 -10.33 -20.82 -7.14
CA SER A 770 -11.10 -20.21 -6.06
C SER A 770 -12.60 -20.47 -6.21
N ASP A 771 -13.15 -20.11 -7.37
CA ASP A 771 -14.56 -20.22 -7.77
C ASP A 771 -15.14 -21.65 -7.69
N ASN A 772 -14.36 -22.65 -8.13
CA ASN A 772 -14.81 -24.04 -8.21
C ASN A 772 -14.45 -24.88 -6.98
N ALA A 773 -13.61 -24.35 -6.07
CA ALA A 773 -12.96 -25.11 -4.99
C ALA A 773 -12.26 -26.38 -5.53
N THR A 774 -11.37 -26.21 -6.51
CA THR A 774 -10.61 -27.29 -7.16
C THR A 774 -9.12 -26.95 -7.26
N LEU A 775 -8.27 -27.90 -6.86
CA LEU A 775 -6.83 -27.91 -7.16
C LEU A 775 -6.60 -28.84 -8.34
N ARG A 776 -5.96 -28.34 -9.40
CA ARG A 776 -5.30 -29.13 -10.43
C ARG A 776 -3.81 -29.17 -10.08
N ALA A 777 -3.44 -30.15 -9.25
CA ALA A 777 -2.05 -30.46 -8.98
C ALA A 777 -1.43 -31.03 -10.27
N GLU A 778 -0.33 -30.43 -10.73
CA GLU A 778 0.48 -30.96 -11.81
C GLU A 778 1.84 -31.33 -11.21
N THR A 779 2.31 -32.53 -11.50
CA THR A 779 3.54 -33.05 -10.89
C THR A 779 4.76 -32.47 -11.55
N ASP A 780 5.80 -32.22 -10.75
CA ASP A 780 7.14 -31.97 -11.24
C ASP A 780 7.60 -33.09 -12.18
N ILE A 781 8.47 -32.76 -13.14
CA ILE A 781 8.96 -33.70 -14.17
C ILE A 781 10.48 -33.72 -14.16
N LEU A 782 11.06 -34.87 -13.84
CA LEU A 782 12.49 -35.13 -13.97
C LEU A 782 12.78 -35.65 -15.38
N TYR A 783 13.53 -34.86 -16.13
CA TYR A 783 14.01 -35.16 -17.48
C TYR A 783 15.46 -35.60 -17.44
N LYS A 784 15.73 -36.88 -17.71
CA LYS A 784 17.09 -37.35 -17.95
C LYS A 784 17.54 -36.99 -19.37
N ASN A 785 18.71 -36.37 -19.52
CA ASN A 785 19.43 -36.13 -20.76
C ASN A 785 20.12 -37.44 -21.24
N GLN A 786 20.52 -37.51 -22.52
CA GLN A 786 21.11 -38.71 -23.14
C GLN A 786 22.23 -38.35 -24.14
N LEU A 787 22.94 -37.26 -23.88
CA LEU A 787 24.03 -36.73 -24.71
C LEU A 787 25.22 -37.69 -24.74
N SER A 788 25.67 -38.19 -23.58
CA SER A 788 26.76 -39.13 -23.38
C SER A 788 26.52 -40.46 -24.11
N GLU A 789 25.30 -41.00 -24.02
CA GLU A 789 24.92 -42.32 -24.53
C GLU A 789 24.61 -42.31 -26.05
N THR A 790 24.04 -41.22 -26.55
CA THR A 790 23.54 -41.12 -27.94
C THR A 790 24.43 -40.26 -28.85
N GLY A 791 25.22 -39.35 -28.28
CA GLY A 791 26.03 -38.34 -28.99
C GLY A 791 25.22 -37.13 -29.48
N SER A 792 24.13 -36.79 -28.79
CA SER A 792 23.27 -35.63 -29.03
C SER A 792 22.38 -35.41 -27.79
N ALA A 793 22.29 -34.21 -27.26
CA ALA A 793 21.39 -33.95 -26.13
C ALA A 793 19.93 -34.23 -26.50
N THR A 794 19.29 -35.11 -25.72
CA THR A 794 17.86 -35.45 -25.86
C THR A 794 17.32 -35.87 -24.50
N PHE A 795 16.23 -35.24 -24.08
CA PHE A 795 15.61 -35.44 -22.79
C PHE A 795 14.48 -36.47 -22.84
N VAL A 796 14.38 -37.29 -21.79
CA VAL A 796 13.29 -38.24 -21.57
C VAL A 796 12.71 -38.04 -20.17
N ASP A 797 11.37 -37.96 -20.07
CA ASP A 797 10.68 -38.03 -18.77
C ASP A 797 11.03 -39.36 -18.10
N TYR A 798 11.74 -39.25 -16.98
CA TYR A 798 12.27 -40.35 -16.18
C TYR A 798 11.66 -40.35 -14.77
N THR A 799 10.67 -39.48 -14.50
CA THR A 799 10.12 -39.19 -13.17
C THR A 799 9.61 -40.43 -12.44
N LEU A 800 9.00 -41.37 -13.17
CA LEU A 800 8.50 -42.64 -12.63
C LEU A 800 9.64 -43.64 -12.38
N GLU A 801 10.52 -43.80 -13.36
CA GLU A 801 11.70 -44.68 -13.33
C GLU A 801 12.68 -44.29 -12.21
N ALA A 802 12.87 -42.99 -11.96
CA ALA A 802 13.64 -42.41 -10.87
C ALA A 802 12.98 -42.57 -9.48
N GLY A 803 11.84 -43.26 -9.37
CA GLY A 803 11.18 -43.57 -8.08
C GLY A 803 9.91 -42.78 -7.77
N GLY A 804 9.54 -41.81 -8.61
CA GLY A 804 8.33 -40.98 -8.45
C GLY A 804 8.58 -39.64 -7.75
N VAL A 805 9.54 -38.86 -8.24
CA VAL A 805 9.86 -37.51 -7.74
C VAL A 805 8.85 -36.50 -8.28
N TYR A 806 7.65 -36.53 -7.71
CA TYR A 806 6.46 -35.90 -8.28
C TYR A 806 6.04 -34.56 -7.63
N GLY A 807 6.63 -34.18 -6.49
CA GLY A 807 6.12 -33.08 -5.65
C GLY A 807 4.76 -33.35 -4.99
N THR A 808 4.17 -34.55 -5.20
CA THR A 808 2.93 -35.02 -4.57
C THR A 808 2.80 -36.55 -4.68
N ILE A 809 1.82 -37.13 -3.98
CA ILE A 809 1.47 -38.57 -4.11
C ILE A 809 0.56 -38.88 -5.30
N TYR A 810 0.07 -37.87 -6.02
CA TYR A 810 -0.86 -38.05 -7.14
C TYR A 810 -0.12 -38.07 -8.47
N ILE A 811 -0.11 -39.22 -9.16
CA ILE A 811 0.24 -39.29 -10.59
C ILE A 811 -0.92 -38.68 -11.41
N PRO A 812 -0.77 -37.50 -12.06
CA PRO A 812 -1.88 -36.78 -12.64
C PRO A 812 -2.42 -37.47 -13.90
N ASN A 813 -3.70 -37.23 -14.20
CA ASN A 813 -4.35 -37.70 -15.42
C ASN A 813 -5.22 -36.58 -16.05
N ASN A 814 -4.86 -35.31 -15.79
CA ASN A 814 -5.58 -34.09 -16.15
C ASN A 814 -6.99 -33.95 -15.52
N ASP A 815 -7.25 -34.68 -14.42
CA ASP A 815 -8.50 -34.57 -13.63
C ASP A 815 -8.32 -33.53 -12.49
N GLU A 816 -9.26 -32.58 -12.38
CA GLU A 816 -9.29 -31.61 -11.27
C GLU A 816 -9.66 -32.29 -9.93
N ILE A 817 -8.92 -31.97 -8.87
CA ILE A 817 -9.16 -32.50 -7.52
C ILE A 817 -9.99 -31.49 -6.73
N GLY A 818 -11.25 -31.82 -6.47
CA GLY A 818 -12.12 -31.02 -5.60
C GLY A 818 -11.57 -30.97 -4.17
N ILE A 819 -11.25 -29.76 -3.71
CA ILE A 819 -10.97 -29.47 -2.30
C ILE A 819 -12.31 -29.29 -1.53
N GLY A 820 -12.24 -29.21 -0.20
CA GLY A 820 -13.42 -29.31 0.67
C GLY A 820 -14.30 -28.05 0.74
N GLU A 821 -15.02 -27.88 1.86
CA GLU A 821 -15.61 -26.58 2.23
C GLU A 821 -14.47 -25.60 2.59
N LEU A 822 -13.87 -25.01 1.56
CA LEU A 822 -12.65 -24.18 1.55
C LEU A 822 -11.36 -24.89 2.03
N MET A 823 -10.22 -24.20 1.87
CA MET A 823 -8.99 -24.54 2.58
C MET A 823 -9.26 -24.58 4.08
N THR A 824 -8.83 -25.65 4.75
CA THR A 824 -9.14 -25.84 6.17
C THR A 824 -8.19 -25.02 7.04
N TYR A 825 -8.57 -23.76 7.28
CA TYR A 825 -7.95 -22.88 8.27
C TYR A 825 -7.84 -23.59 9.63
N THR A 826 -6.65 -24.11 9.95
CA THR A 826 -6.39 -24.64 11.28
C THR A 826 -5.96 -23.49 12.17
N SER A 827 -6.69 -23.23 13.27
CA SER A 827 -6.38 -22.15 14.21
C SER A 827 -5.20 -22.49 15.14
N ALA A 828 -4.20 -23.21 14.60
CA ALA A 828 -3.04 -23.75 15.28
C ALA A 828 -1.95 -22.68 15.48
N ALA A 829 -2.33 -21.62 16.22
CA ALA A 829 -1.54 -20.45 16.63
C ALA A 829 -1.41 -19.31 15.60
N ALA A 830 -1.79 -18.11 16.05
CA ALA A 830 -1.42 -16.82 15.43
C ALA A 830 0.08 -16.48 15.56
N LYS A 831 0.94 -17.49 15.75
CA LYS A 831 2.41 -17.40 15.76
C LYS A 831 3.03 -17.82 14.42
N ASN A 832 2.26 -18.53 13.57
CA ASN A 832 2.70 -19.03 12.28
C ASN A 832 1.49 -19.02 11.30
N PRO A 833 1.30 -17.93 10.53
CA PRO A 833 0.27 -17.85 9.48
C PRO A 833 0.41 -18.89 8.38
N SER A 834 1.65 -19.20 7.96
CA SER A 834 2.00 -20.17 6.91
C SER A 834 1.31 -21.52 7.14
N SER A 835 1.35 -22.01 8.38
CA SER A 835 0.74 -23.29 8.79
C SER A 835 -0.80 -23.30 8.86
N GLN A 836 -1.47 -22.16 8.67
CA GLN A 836 -2.93 -22.07 8.76
C GLN A 836 -3.62 -22.52 7.47
N MET A 837 -3.00 -22.27 6.31
CA MET A 837 -3.54 -22.70 5.01
C MET A 837 -2.97 -24.09 4.64
N SER A 838 -3.86 -25.04 4.36
CA SER A 838 -3.48 -26.40 3.97
C SER A 838 -4.51 -27.03 3.06
N VAL A 839 -4.03 -27.78 2.06
CA VAL A 839 -4.90 -28.52 1.11
C VAL A 839 -5.40 -29.80 1.77
N SER A 840 -6.71 -29.89 1.97
CA SER A 840 -7.38 -31.03 2.61
C SER A 840 -8.05 -31.92 1.57
N PHE A 841 -7.32 -32.94 1.10
CA PHE A 841 -7.75 -33.88 0.05
C PHE A 841 -8.90 -34.81 0.51
N PRO A 842 -10.16 -34.64 0.07
CA PRO A 842 -11.30 -35.36 0.65
C PRO A 842 -11.30 -36.88 0.36
N ALA A 843 -10.57 -37.31 -0.67
CA ALA A 843 -10.44 -38.72 -1.04
C ALA A 843 -9.59 -39.52 -0.04
N LEU A 844 -8.68 -38.87 0.70
CA LEU A 844 -7.69 -39.52 1.58
C LEU A 844 -8.21 -39.69 3.02
N SER A 845 -9.51 -39.90 3.23
CA SER A 845 -10.18 -39.77 4.54
C SER A 845 -9.72 -40.72 5.70
N GLU A 846 -8.69 -41.56 5.49
CA GLU A 846 -7.98 -42.30 6.55
C GLU A 846 -6.55 -41.77 6.82
N GLN A 847 -5.94 -40.98 5.93
CA GLN A 847 -4.70 -40.20 6.16
C GLN A 847 -5.06 -38.73 6.42
N LYS A 848 -4.76 -38.24 7.63
CA LYS A 848 -4.79 -36.80 7.90
C LYS A 848 -3.54 -36.17 7.29
N ALA A 849 -3.71 -35.23 6.36
CA ALA A 849 -2.93 -34.00 6.07
C ALA A 849 -1.37 -33.96 6.19
N PHE A 850 -0.69 -35.04 6.56
CA PHE A 850 0.74 -35.11 6.82
C PHE A 850 1.42 -35.93 5.72
N ASP A 851 1.35 -35.43 4.48
CA ASP A 851 2.03 -36.10 3.37
C ASP A 851 3.48 -35.66 3.28
N LYS A 852 4.41 -36.63 3.20
CA LYS A 852 5.85 -36.36 3.20
C LYS A 852 6.41 -36.11 1.79
N ASN A 853 5.55 -36.11 0.78
CA ASN A 853 5.91 -36.02 -0.65
C ASN A 853 5.45 -34.70 -1.31
N GLY A 854 4.95 -33.70 -0.56
CA GLY A 854 4.45 -32.44 -1.10
C GLY A 854 2.97 -32.43 -1.51
N THR A 855 2.50 -31.29 -2.02
CA THR A 855 1.10 -31.06 -2.45
C THR A 855 0.89 -31.11 -3.97
N GLY A 856 1.92 -30.83 -4.77
CA GLY A 856 1.85 -30.66 -6.23
C GLY A 856 1.53 -29.22 -6.64
N VAL A 857 2.09 -28.27 -5.89
CA VAL A 857 2.10 -26.82 -6.11
C VAL A 857 3.53 -26.35 -5.84
N SER A 858 4.46 -26.76 -6.69
CA SER A 858 5.90 -26.54 -6.54
C SER A 858 6.30 -25.21 -7.17
N TRP A 859 7.01 -24.37 -6.41
CA TRP A 859 7.45 -23.04 -6.87
C TRP A 859 8.95 -22.97 -7.14
N ALA A 860 9.75 -23.77 -6.44
CA ALA A 860 11.19 -23.88 -6.64
C ALA A 860 11.73 -25.25 -6.17
N GLY A 861 12.92 -25.63 -6.61
CA GLY A 861 13.65 -26.80 -6.11
C GLY A 861 15.08 -26.84 -6.64
N LEU A 862 15.94 -27.65 -6.01
CA LEU A 862 17.38 -27.76 -6.33
C LEU A 862 17.86 -29.20 -6.10
N PHE A 863 18.94 -29.54 -6.78
CA PHE A 863 19.80 -30.68 -6.55
C PHE A 863 20.96 -30.27 -5.64
N ILE A 864 21.19 -30.97 -4.52
CA ILE A 864 22.30 -30.71 -3.58
C ILE A 864 22.66 -32.02 -2.85
N ASP A 865 23.94 -32.38 -2.78
CA ASP A 865 24.42 -33.46 -1.88
C ASP A 865 24.40 -32.99 -0.41
N LEU A 866 23.24 -33.14 0.23
CA LEU A 866 22.98 -32.78 1.64
C LEU A 866 23.44 -33.87 2.62
N GLY A 867 23.53 -35.12 2.15
CA GLY A 867 24.10 -36.23 2.93
C GLY A 867 25.62 -36.17 3.10
N ASN A 868 26.33 -35.36 2.28
CA ASN A 868 27.78 -35.43 2.11
C ASN A 868 28.25 -36.86 1.73
N ASP A 869 27.42 -37.58 0.96
CA ASP A 869 27.71 -38.94 0.46
C ASP A 869 28.13 -39.00 -1.01
N GLY A 870 28.12 -37.84 -1.69
CA GLY A 870 28.56 -37.66 -3.06
C GLY A 870 27.46 -37.74 -4.12
N TRP A 871 26.19 -37.77 -3.72
CA TRP A 871 25.05 -37.79 -4.66
C TRP A 871 24.04 -36.70 -4.33
N GLU A 872 23.57 -36.03 -5.37
CA GLU A 872 22.69 -34.89 -5.26
C GLU A 872 21.26 -35.30 -4.89
N ASP A 873 20.85 -34.97 -3.66
CA ASP A 873 19.47 -35.09 -3.17
C ASP A 873 18.61 -33.93 -3.73
N ILE A 874 17.28 -34.11 -3.82
CA ILE A 874 16.37 -33.06 -4.30
C ILE A 874 15.55 -32.50 -3.14
N PHE A 875 15.56 -31.18 -2.94
CA PHE A 875 14.60 -30.45 -2.11
C PHE A 875 13.65 -29.63 -2.99
N ILE A 876 12.36 -29.60 -2.66
CA ILE A 876 11.33 -28.87 -3.42
C ILE A 876 10.55 -27.95 -2.47
N ALA A 877 10.50 -26.66 -2.78
CA ALA A 877 9.63 -25.68 -2.15
C ALA A 877 8.20 -25.83 -2.70
N THR A 878 7.30 -26.31 -1.83
CA THR A 878 5.91 -26.62 -2.19
C THR A 878 4.90 -25.88 -1.31
N ASP A 879 3.86 -25.31 -1.94
CA ASP A 879 2.87 -24.46 -1.28
C ASP A 879 1.77 -25.26 -0.53
N PHE A 880 1.12 -24.60 0.43
CA PHE A 880 -0.02 -25.07 1.23
C PHE A 880 0.18 -26.45 1.91
N GLY A 881 1.41 -26.79 2.31
CA GLY A 881 1.77 -28.15 2.70
C GLY A 881 3.15 -28.29 3.33
N ILE A 882 3.88 -29.34 2.95
CA ILE A 882 5.21 -29.69 3.46
C ILE A 882 6.14 -29.75 2.25
N SER A 883 7.24 -29.01 2.28
CA SER A 883 8.33 -29.06 1.29
C SER A 883 9.04 -30.42 1.36
N PRO A 884 8.95 -31.28 0.32
CA PRO A 884 9.56 -32.61 0.38
C PRO A 884 11.07 -32.58 0.10
N ILE A 885 11.78 -33.53 0.70
CA ILE A 885 13.14 -33.91 0.32
C ILE A 885 13.16 -35.36 -0.17
N TYR A 886 13.91 -35.60 -1.24
CA TYR A 886 14.09 -36.89 -1.88
C TYR A 886 15.57 -37.25 -1.86
N LYS A 887 15.94 -38.28 -1.08
CA LYS A 887 17.31 -38.78 -1.04
C LYS A 887 17.64 -39.52 -2.34
N ASN A 888 18.77 -39.20 -2.97
CA ASN A 888 19.37 -39.96 -4.05
C ASN A 888 19.99 -41.27 -3.51
N MET A 889 19.79 -42.38 -4.23
CA MET A 889 20.26 -43.70 -3.82
C MET A 889 21.58 -44.12 -4.48
N GLY A 890 22.16 -43.30 -5.36
CA GLY A 890 23.39 -43.60 -6.10
C GLY A 890 23.22 -44.69 -7.18
N ASP A 891 21.99 -44.89 -7.65
CA ASP A 891 21.63 -45.77 -8.77
C ASP A 891 20.68 -45.12 -9.78
N GLY A 892 20.61 -43.78 -9.79
CA GLY A 892 19.68 -43.00 -10.61
C GLY A 892 18.25 -42.98 -10.09
N THR A 893 18.00 -43.43 -8.85
CA THR A 893 16.68 -43.43 -8.21
C THR A 893 16.66 -42.70 -6.87
N PHE A 894 15.49 -42.19 -6.50
CA PHE A 894 15.25 -41.37 -5.33
C PHE A 894 14.23 -41.98 -4.37
N VAL A 895 14.34 -41.64 -3.09
CA VAL A 895 13.38 -42.03 -2.04
C VAL A 895 13.03 -40.81 -1.17
N SER A 896 11.74 -40.48 -1.04
CA SER A 896 11.29 -39.43 -0.12
C SER A 896 11.81 -39.69 1.31
N HIS A 897 12.48 -38.69 1.87
CA HIS A 897 13.22 -38.75 3.15
C HIS A 897 12.72 -37.70 4.16
N THR A 898 11.65 -36.95 3.87
CA THR A 898 11.19 -35.78 4.65
C THR A 898 10.87 -36.05 6.13
N GLU A 899 10.27 -37.20 6.48
CA GLU A 899 10.06 -37.62 7.88
C GLU A 899 11.39 -38.04 8.54
N GLU A 900 12.25 -38.66 7.75
CA GLU A 900 13.59 -39.11 8.09
C GLU A 900 14.61 -37.96 8.14
N SER A 901 14.28 -36.77 7.64
CA SER A 901 15.05 -35.52 7.68
C SER A 901 14.57 -34.49 8.70
N ASN A 902 13.45 -34.76 9.39
CA ASN A 902 12.76 -33.85 10.34
C ASN A 902 12.03 -32.65 9.70
N LEU A 903 11.90 -32.61 8.38
CA LEU A 903 11.32 -31.50 7.60
C LEU A 903 9.77 -31.54 7.51
N MET A 904 9.09 -32.24 8.42
CA MET A 904 7.62 -32.40 8.43
C MET A 904 6.89 -31.18 9.03
N ILE A 905 7.31 -29.98 8.64
CA ILE A 905 6.76 -28.69 9.09
C ILE A 905 5.88 -28.12 7.97
N HIS A 906 4.71 -27.62 8.34
CA HIS A 906 3.79 -27.01 7.38
C HIS A 906 4.19 -25.57 7.04
N GLY A 907 4.12 -25.22 5.77
CA GLY A 907 4.37 -23.88 5.25
C GLY A 907 3.66 -23.63 3.93
N THR A 908 4.03 -22.52 3.30
CA THR A 908 3.52 -22.03 2.01
C THR A 908 4.74 -21.62 1.20
N ALA A 909 5.54 -22.60 0.79
CA ALA A 909 6.90 -22.38 0.31
C ALA A 909 6.90 -21.88 -1.14
N MET A 910 7.63 -20.78 -1.40
CA MET A 910 7.62 -20.10 -2.69
C MET A 910 9.02 -20.06 -3.33
N GLY A 911 10.02 -19.64 -2.58
CA GLY A 911 11.42 -19.56 -3.00
C GLY A 911 12.33 -19.97 -1.86
N PHE A 912 13.55 -20.37 -2.17
CA PHE A 912 14.43 -21.01 -1.21
C PHE A 912 15.89 -21.01 -1.71
N ASP A 913 16.85 -21.19 -0.82
CA ASP A 913 18.26 -21.29 -1.17
C ASP A 913 19.04 -22.15 -0.15
N ALA A 914 20.30 -22.46 -0.46
CA ALA A 914 21.17 -23.29 0.35
C ALA A 914 22.62 -22.75 0.45
N GLY A 915 23.25 -22.95 1.60
CA GLY A 915 24.62 -22.53 1.94
C GLY A 915 25.03 -22.94 3.36
N ASP A 916 26.33 -22.92 3.68
CA ASP A 916 26.88 -23.21 5.02
C ASP A 916 26.87 -21.94 5.89
N VAL A 917 25.82 -21.75 6.69
CA VAL A 917 25.54 -20.43 7.30
C VAL A 917 26.15 -20.24 8.69
N ASP A 918 26.60 -21.30 9.36
CA ASP A 918 27.39 -21.21 10.59
C ASP A 918 28.83 -21.74 10.51
N GLY A 919 29.30 -22.14 9.32
CA GLY A 919 30.70 -22.53 9.08
C GLY A 919 31.10 -23.86 9.72
N ASP A 920 30.12 -24.71 9.98
CA ASP A 920 30.25 -26.10 10.45
C ASP A 920 30.66 -27.03 9.29
N GLY A 921 30.26 -26.69 8.05
CA GLY A 921 30.62 -27.38 6.82
C GLY A 921 29.58 -28.38 6.30
N ASP A 922 28.47 -28.63 7.01
CA ASP A 922 27.24 -29.13 6.37
C ASP A 922 26.55 -27.99 5.58
N VAL A 923 25.29 -28.16 5.15
CA VAL A 923 24.58 -27.21 4.28
C VAL A 923 23.19 -26.92 4.83
N ASP A 924 22.90 -25.65 5.07
CA ASP A 924 21.63 -25.17 5.60
C ASP A 924 20.69 -24.75 4.47
N ILE A 925 19.38 -24.64 4.77
CA ILE A 925 18.35 -24.30 3.79
C ILE A 925 17.52 -23.11 4.30
N CYS A 926 17.43 -22.04 3.52
CA CYS A 926 16.50 -20.93 3.75
C CYS A 926 15.25 -21.09 2.88
N GLN A 927 14.06 -20.74 3.38
CA GLN A 927 12.80 -20.91 2.67
C GLN A 927 11.80 -19.78 2.97
N SER A 928 11.35 -19.09 1.93
CA SER A 928 10.32 -18.05 2.01
C SER A 928 8.92 -18.64 2.25
N ASN A 929 8.04 -17.85 2.86
CA ASN A 929 6.66 -18.22 3.20
C ASN A 929 5.73 -16.99 3.27
N PHE A 930 4.41 -17.22 3.29
CA PHE A 930 3.43 -16.27 3.83
C PHE A 930 3.33 -16.43 5.36
N GLY A 931 4.15 -15.68 6.10
CA GLY A 931 4.24 -15.71 7.55
C GLY A 931 5.70 -15.73 8.01
N PRO A 932 6.08 -16.51 9.04
CA PRO A 932 7.48 -16.75 9.32
C PRO A 932 8.13 -17.55 8.17
N ASN A 933 9.28 -17.07 7.72
CA ASN A 933 10.20 -17.80 6.84
C ASN A 933 10.93 -18.88 7.65
N TYR A 934 11.52 -19.88 6.99
CA TYR A 934 12.25 -20.95 7.69
C TYR A 934 13.73 -20.93 7.34
N LEU A 935 14.57 -20.99 8.38
CA LEU A 935 15.95 -21.43 8.29
C LEU A 935 16.05 -22.84 8.90
N PHE A 936 16.41 -23.82 8.08
CA PHE A 936 16.64 -25.19 8.48
C PHE A 936 18.16 -25.41 8.57
N LYS A 937 18.70 -25.40 9.78
CA LYS A 937 20.12 -25.72 10.00
C LYS A 937 20.34 -27.23 9.97
N GLN A 938 21.39 -27.72 9.30
CA GLN A 938 21.74 -29.13 9.37
C GLN A 938 22.41 -29.45 10.72
N THR A 939 22.11 -30.63 11.28
CA THR A 939 22.60 -31.06 12.60
C THR A 939 23.32 -32.42 12.56
N SER A 940 23.23 -33.08 11.41
CA SER A 940 23.90 -34.31 10.97
C SER A 940 23.38 -34.66 9.57
N ASP A 941 24.06 -35.56 8.85
CA ASP A 941 23.58 -36.36 7.70
C ASP A 941 22.06 -36.25 7.42
N MET A 942 21.70 -35.35 6.50
CA MET A 942 20.33 -35.02 6.05
C MET A 942 19.30 -34.73 7.16
N ARG A 943 19.70 -34.20 8.31
CA ARG A 943 18.88 -34.04 9.52
C ARG A 943 18.85 -32.58 9.98
N PHE A 944 17.70 -31.94 9.83
CA PHE A 944 17.56 -30.49 10.03
C PHE A 944 16.84 -30.10 11.34
N GLU A 945 17.21 -28.96 11.90
CA GLU A 945 16.48 -28.27 12.97
C GLU A 945 16.01 -26.89 12.45
N GLU A 946 14.69 -26.67 12.45
CA GLU A 946 14.09 -25.36 12.15
C GLU A 946 14.50 -24.38 13.26
N SER A 947 15.37 -23.44 12.88
CA SER A 947 16.19 -22.68 13.81
C SER A 947 15.84 -21.19 13.83
N SER A 948 14.80 -20.75 13.13
CA SER A 948 14.55 -19.34 12.81
C SER A 948 14.35 -18.46 14.05
N GLU A 949 13.45 -18.83 14.98
CA GLU A 949 13.22 -18.04 16.21
C GLU A 949 14.42 -18.08 17.18
N SER A 950 15.34 -19.05 17.04
CA SER A 950 16.60 -19.14 17.81
C SER A 950 17.76 -18.38 17.17
N SER A 951 17.86 -18.36 15.85
CA SER A 951 18.87 -17.65 15.07
C SER A 951 18.54 -16.18 14.82
N GLY A 952 17.51 -15.60 15.43
CA GLY A 952 17.21 -14.16 15.27
C GLY A 952 16.32 -13.78 14.08
N LEU A 953 15.73 -14.75 13.38
CA LEU A 953 14.78 -14.53 12.29
C LEU A 953 13.32 -14.53 12.79
N ASN A 954 12.41 -13.98 11.96
CA ASN A 954 10.97 -13.88 12.25
C ASN A 954 10.64 -13.04 13.49
N PHE A 955 11.14 -11.81 13.49
CA PHE A 955 10.78 -10.78 14.46
C PHE A 955 9.90 -9.70 13.83
N GLY A 956 9.54 -8.69 14.64
CA GLY A 956 8.78 -7.51 14.21
C GLY A 956 7.63 -7.75 13.23
N THR A 957 7.80 -7.17 12.04
CA THR A 957 6.87 -7.20 10.90
C THR A 957 7.17 -8.30 9.89
N SER A 958 8.44 -8.69 9.69
CA SER A 958 8.84 -9.71 8.70
C SER A 958 8.16 -11.06 8.98
N ALA A 959 8.00 -11.43 10.26
CA ALA A 959 7.28 -12.61 10.76
C ALA A 959 5.80 -12.73 10.33
N ARG A 960 5.25 -11.70 9.67
CA ARG A 960 3.87 -11.62 9.19
C ARG A 960 3.77 -11.22 7.71
N SER A 961 4.91 -11.06 7.04
CA SER A 961 4.99 -10.67 5.63
C SER A 961 4.61 -11.83 4.71
N VAL A 962 4.46 -11.55 3.41
CA VAL A 962 4.60 -12.55 2.37
C VAL A 962 5.96 -12.38 1.73
N THR A 963 6.81 -13.40 1.88
CA THR A 963 8.08 -13.48 1.20
C THR A 963 7.97 -14.46 0.03
N TRP A 964 8.44 -14.04 -1.14
CA TRP A 964 8.51 -14.83 -2.37
C TRP A 964 9.89 -15.44 -2.54
N ASP A 965 10.96 -14.65 -2.39
CA ASP A 965 12.34 -15.04 -2.71
C ASP A 965 13.23 -15.23 -1.45
N CYS A 966 14.27 -16.07 -1.55
CA CYS A 966 15.28 -16.26 -0.51
C CYS A 966 16.69 -16.43 -1.11
N ASN A 967 17.68 -15.81 -0.49
CA ASN A 967 19.07 -15.82 -0.93
C ASN A 967 20.02 -15.92 0.27
N PHE A 968 21.05 -16.77 0.16
CA PHE A 968 22.26 -16.66 1.00
C PHE A 968 23.34 -15.91 0.21
N ILE A 969 23.88 -14.83 0.77
CA ILE A 969 24.87 -13.92 0.15
C ILE A 969 25.83 -13.41 1.24
N ASP A 970 27.04 -12.99 0.88
CA ASP A 970 27.92 -12.21 1.77
C ASP A 970 27.79 -10.76 1.30
N ILE A 971 27.04 -9.92 2.04
CA ILE A 971 26.61 -8.60 1.51
C ILE A 971 27.65 -7.50 1.74
N ASP A 972 28.45 -7.60 2.80
CA ASP A 972 29.41 -6.57 3.22
C ASP A 972 30.89 -7.00 3.20
N LEU A 973 31.17 -8.19 2.65
CA LEU A 973 32.49 -8.78 2.44
C LEU A 973 33.27 -9.08 3.73
N ASP A 974 32.58 -9.30 4.84
CA ASP A 974 33.18 -9.80 6.07
C ASP A 974 33.56 -11.30 6.00
N GLY A 975 32.99 -12.08 5.08
CA GLY A 975 33.34 -13.48 4.85
C GLY A 975 32.35 -14.50 5.41
N ASP A 976 31.27 -14.05 6.04
CA ASP A 976 30.19 -14.88 6.56
C ASP A 976 28.90 -14.72 5.72
N LEU A 977 27.97 -15.69 5.77
CA LEU A 977 26.80 -15.71 4.86
C LEU A 977 25.55 -15.12 5.51
N ASP A 978 25.09 -13.98 4.99
CA ASP A 978 23.87 -13.28 5.34
C ASP A 978 22.63 -13.89 4.67
N LEU A 979 21.46 -13.35 5.06
CA LEU A 979 20.16 -13.75 4.52
C LEU A 979 19.39 -12.56 3.93
N TRP A 980 19.01 -12.68 2.65
CA TRP A 980 18.04 -11.80 1.99
C TRP A 980 16.71 -12.52 1.73
N PHE A 981 15.63 -11.78 1.96
CA PHE A 981 14.25 -12.20 1.72
C PHE A 981 13.52 -11.15 0.87
N GLY A 982 13.12 -11.53 -0.35
CA GLY A 982 12.33 -10.69 -1.25
C GLY A 982 10.84 -10.89 -1.01
N SER A 983 10.13 -9.83 -0.64
CA SER A 983 8.74 -9.85 -0.17
C SER A 983 7.80 -9.00 -1.02
N GLY A 984 6.52 -9.34 -0.99
CA GLY A 984 5.54 -8.63 -1.80
C GLY A 984 4.10 -8.83 -1.39
N SER A 985 3.35 -7.74 -1.25
CA SER A 985 1.97 -7.80 -0.75
C SER A 985 1.03 -8.60 -1.67
N ILE A 986 0.32 -9.57 -1.11
CA ILE A 986 -0.66 -10.41 -1.83
C ILE A 986 -2.03 -9.73 -2.01
N THR A 987 -2.36 -8.70 -1.23
CA THR A 987 -3.62 -7.95 -1.36
C THR A 987 -3.48 -6.54 -0.80
N PRO A 988 -4.28 -5.56 -1.25
CA PRO A 988 -4.39 -4.26 -0.59
C PRO A 988 -4.89 -4.33 0.87
N TYR A 989 -5.34 -5.50 1.36
CA TYR A 989 -5.73 -5.73 2.77
C TYR A 989 -4.58 -6.27 3.65
N THR A 990 -3.58 -6.90 3.04
CA THR A 990 -2.33 -7.34 3.70
C THR A 990 -1.30 -6.24 3.56
N THR A 991 -1.51 -5.15 4.29
CA THR A 991 -1.01 -3.82 3.92
C THR A 991 0.51 -3.66 3.91
N PHE A 992 1.28 -4.53 4.58
CA PHE A 992 2.74 -4.40 4.73
C PHE A 992 3.45 -5.74 4.51
N SER A 993 4.42 -5.78 3.60
CA SER A 993 5.31 -6.94 3.41
C SER A 993 6.68 -6.48 2.92
N TYR A 994 7.46 -5.98 3.88
CA TYR A 994 8.85 -5.55 3.69
C TYR A 994 9.74 -6.67 3.16
N ASN A 995 10.62 -6.34 2.21
CA ASN A 995 11.87 -7.07 1.99
C ASN A 995 12.67 -7.15 3.31
N SER A 996 13.68 -8.01 3.43
CA SER A 996 14.49 -8.07 4.67
C SER A 996 15.93 -8.52 4.41
N ILE A 997 16.87 -7.89 5.12
CA ILE A 997 18.29 -8.26 5.19
C ILE A 997 18.62 -8.60 6.64
N TYR A 998 19.29 -9.73 6.82
CA TYR A 998 19.67 -10.30 8.11
C TYR A 998 21.18 -10.56 8.10
N LEU A 999 21.92 -9.77 8.89
CA LEU A 999 23.40 -9.85 8.97
C LEU A 999 23.83 -10.96 9.94
N ASN A 1000 24.80 -11.77 9.55
CA ASN A 1000 25.27 -12.94 10.29
C ASN A 1000 26.32 -12.57 11.38
N ASP A 1001 26.26 -13.20 12.56
CA ASP A 1001 27.29 -13.07 13.61
C ASP A 1001 28.45 -14.07 13.47
N GLY A 1002 28.40 -14.89 12.43
CA GLY A 1002 29.39 -15.89 12.06
C GLY A 1002 29.17 -17.28 12.64
N ASP A 1003 28.28 -17.42 13.63
CA ASP A 1003 27.75 -18.70 14.14
C ASP A 1003 26.31 -18.94 13.60
N GLY A 1004 25.91 -18.25 12.51
CA GLY A 1004 24.58 -18.35 11.89
C GLY A 1004 23.45 -17.88 12.81
N ASN A 1005 23.70 -16.81 13.56
CA ASN A 1005 22.70 -16.04 14.28
C ASN A 1005 22.66 -14.64 13.67
N PHE A 1006 21.48 -14.04 13.57
CA PHE A 1006 21.25 -12.87 12.74
C PHE A 1006 20.80 -11.65 13.53
N GLY A 1007 21.38 -10.50 13.19
CA GLY A 1007 20.84 -9.18 13.51
C GLY A 1007 19.75 -8.78 12.52
N GLU A 1008 18.63 -8.27 13.02
CA GLU A 1008 17.62 -7.59 12.18
C GLU A 1008 18.12 -6.17 11.90
N THR A 1009 18.45 -5.88 10.64
CA THR A 1009 19.15 -4.64 10.29
C THR A 1009 18.18 -3.52 9.89
N ILE A 1010 18.39 -2.31 10.44
CA ILE A 1010 17.55 -1.15 10.10
C ILE A 1010 18.08 -0.49 8.82
N PHE A 1011 17.40 -0.73 7.70
CA PHE A 1011 17.53 0.08 6.49
C PHE A 1011 16.59 1.29 6.52
N THR A 1012 17.00 2.40 5.88
CA THR A 1012 16.11 3.52 5.53
C THR A 1012 16.28 3.85 4.04
N SER A 1013 15.77 2.96 3.18
CA SER A 1013 15.86 3.07 1.70
C SER A 1013 14.61 2.48 1.03
N ASP A 1014 14.44 2.78 -0.26
CA ASP A 1014 13.35 2.25 -1.08
C ASP A 1014 13.42 0.73 -1.30
N ILE A 1015 14.54 0.07 -0.96
CA ILE A 1015 14.67 -1.39 -0.93
C ILE A 1015 13.67 -2.01 0.06
N LEU A 1016 13.35 -1.30 1.15
CA LEU A 1016 12.38 -1.74 2.15
C LEU A 1016 11.00 -1.08 1.96
N HIS A 1017 10.56 -0.91 0.71
CA HIS A 1017 9.28 -0.26 0.42
C HIS A 1017 8.09 -1.15 0.82
N PRO A 1018 7.25 -0.75 1.80
CA PRO A 1018 6.29 -1.65 2.48
C PRO A 1018 5.19 -2.23 1.59
N ILE A 1019 4.91 -1.58 0.47
CA ILE A 1019 3.88 -1.92 -0.50
C ILE A 1019 4.47 -2.38 -1.84
N ALA A 1020 5.80 -2.53 -1.95
CA ALA A 1020 6.40 -3.19 -3.09
C ALA A 1020 5.92 -4.65 -3.20
N LYS A 1021 5.98 -5.17 -4.42
CA LYS A 1021 5.71 -6.57 -4.71
C LYS A 1021 6.90 -7.19 -5.43
N THR A 1022 8.01 -7.31 -4.70
CA THR A 1022 9.21 -8.05 -5.12
C THR A 1022 8.81 -9.51 -5.33
N MET A 1023 8.87 -9.99 -6.57
CA MET A 1023 8.64 -11.41 -6.87
C MET A 1023 9.95 -12.10 -7.24
N GLY A 1024 10.73 -11.53 -8.15
CA GLY A 1024 12.12 -11.92 -8.38
C GLY A 1024 13.11 -10.93 -7.78
N SER A 1025 14.29 -11.43 -7.39
CA SER A 1025 15.49 -10.61 -7.23
C SER A 1025 16.72 -11.40 -7.69
N THR A 1026 17.79 -10.70 -8.06
CA THR A 1026 19.10 -11.31 -8.33
C THR A 1026 20.19 -10.51 -7.64
N TRP A 1027 21.22 -11.24 -7.22
CA TRP A 1027 22.47 -10.72 -6.66
C TRP A 1027 23.62 -11.19 -7.56
N ALA A 1028 24.41 -10.26 -8.07
CA ALA A 1028 25.56 -10.51 -8.97
C ALA A 1028 26.49 -9.29 -8.95
N ASP A 1029 27.76 -9.46 -9.33
CA ASP A 1029 28.72 -8.35 -9.48
C ASP A 1029 28.63 -7.80 -10.91
N PHE A 1030 27.80 -6.77 -11.13
CA PHE A 1030 27.47 -6.27 -12.47
C PHE A 1030 28.52 -5.32 -13.06
N ASP A 1031 29.47 -4.80 -12.26
CA ASP A 1031 30.52 -3.87 -12.70
C ASP A 1031 31.96 -4.44 -12.58
N LEU A 1032 32.11 -5.61 -11.94
CA LEU A 1032 33.32 -6.43 -11.75
C LEU A 1032 34.32 -5.85 -10.73
N ASP A 1033 33.84 -5.17 -9.68
CA ASP A 1033 34.68 -4.58 -8.63
C ASP A 1033 34.71 -5.35 -7.28
N GLY A 1034 33.80 -6.31 -7.08
CA GLY A 1034 33.95 -7.44 -6.16
C GLY A 1034 32.75 -7.83 -5.31
N ASP A 1035 31.84 -6.89 -5.03
CA ASP A 1035 30.63 -7.14 -4.24
C ASP A 1035 29.38 -7.37 -5.08
N LEU A 1036 28.37 -7.95 -4.44
CA LEU A 1036 27.11 -8.29 -5.07
C LEU A 1036 26.17 -7.07 -5.04
N ASP A 1037 25.84 -6.57 -6.22
CA ASP A 1037 24.76 -5.62 -6.48
C ASP A 1037 23.39 -6.30 -6.37
N LEU A 1038 22.32 -5.49 -6.31
CA LEU A 1038 20.93 -5.95 -6.23
C LEU A 1038 20.08 -5.43 -7.39
N ILE A 1039 19.47 -6.34 -8.15
CA ILE A 1039 18.33 -6.00 -9.04
C ILE A 1039 17.03 -6.61 -8.49
N LEU A 1040 16.01 -5.78 -8.30
CA LEU A 1040 14.66 -6.17 -7.89
C LEU A 1040 13.70 -6.16 -9.07
N ALA A 1041 12.82 -7.16 -9.11
CA ALA A 1041 11.74 -7.29 -10.08
C ALA A 1041 10.39 -7.09 -9.36
N GLU A 1042 9.90 -5.84 -9.31
CA GLU A 1042 8.73 -5.41 -8.53
C GLU A 1042 7.48 -5.31 -9.43
N SER A 1043 6.48 -6.18 -9.21
CA SER A 1043 5.30 -6.29 -10.10
C SER A 1043 4.33 -5.09 -10.07
N ASN A 1044 4.68 -4.04 -9.34
CA ASN A 1044 3.91 -2.80 -9.16
C ASN A 1044 4.77 -1.52 -9.10
N PHE A 1045 6.09 -1.61 -9.30
CA PHE A 1045 7.00 -0.45 -9.36
C PHE A 1045 8.08 -0.55 -10.43
N GLY A 1046 8.12 -1.66 -11.19
CA GLY A 1046 9.06 -1.88 -12.28
C GLY A 1046 10.31 -2.64 -11.84
N MET A 1047 11.40 -2.44 -12.57
CA MET A 1047 12.71 -2.91 -12.14
C MET A 1047 13.36 -1.89 -11.21
N LYS A 1048 14.19 -2.34 -10.27
CA LYS A 1048 15.12 -1.50 -9.49
C LYS A 1048 16.52 -2.07 -9.60
N TYR A 1049 17.53 -1.21 -9.58
CA TYR A 1049 18.94 -1.60 -9.51
C TYR A 1049 19.66 -0.76 -8.47
N PHE A 1050 20.38 -1.43 -7.57
CA PHE A 1050 21.17 -0.81 -6.52
C PHE A 1050 22.63 -1.29 -6.60
N GLU A 1051 23.54 -0.34 -6.82
CA GLU A 1051 24.99 -0.51 -6.76
C GLU A 1051 25.42 -0.63 -5.28
N ASN A 1052 26.25 -1.62 -4.94
CA ASN A 1052 26.80 -1.81 -3.59
C ASN A 1052 28.08 -0.95 -3.38
N ASP A 1053 28.59 -0.84 -2.15
CA ASP A 1053 29.84 -0.12 -1.85
C ASP A 1053 30.85 -0.85 -0.94
N ALA A 1054 30.74 -2.18 -0.85
CA ALA A 1054 31.47 -3.02 0.10
C ALA A 1054 32.96 -3.20 -0.22
N ALA A 1055 33.38 -3.35 -1.48
CA ALA A 1055 34.80 -3.46 -1.86
C ALA A 1055 35.54 -2.11 -1.74
N GLN A 1056 34.81 -1.00 -1.69
CA GLN A 1056 35.32 0.37 -1.53
C GLN A 1056 35.42 0.75 -0.05
N VAL A 1057 34.81 -0.03 0.87
CA VAL A 1057 35.03 0.06 2.33
C VAL A 1057 36.52 -0.15 2.66
N GLN A 1058 37.04 0.65 3.60
CA GLN A 1058 38.48 0.66 3.88
C GLN A 1058 38.97 -0.67 4.48
N ASP A 1059 39.98 -1.27 3.84
CA ASP A 1059 40.59 -2.57 4.17
C ASP A 1059 39.70 -3.80 3.86
N SER A 1060 38.58 -3.61 3.14
CA SER A 1060 37.77 -4.68 2.53
C SER A 1060 38.56 -5.51 1.51
N ARG A 1061 38.24 -6.80 1.42
CA ARG A 1061 38.91 -7.81 0.58
C ARG A 1061 37.96 -8.95 0.28
N TRP A 1062 37.93 -9.36 -0.98
CA TRP A 1062 37.03 -10.38 -1.50
C TRP A 1062 37.78 -11.40 -2.37
N LEU A 1063 37.06 -12.42 -2.80
CA LEU A 1063 37.44 -13.34 -3.88
C LEU A 1063 36.18 -13.78 -4.63
N ALA A 1064 36.29 -13.94 -5.95
CA ALA A 1064 35.28 -14.53 -6.81
C ALA A 1064 35.88 -15.78 -7.47
N ILE A 1065 35.13 -16.88 -7.58
CA ILE A 1065 35.63 -18.16 -8.09
C ILE A 1065 34.70 -18.75 -9.14
N ASP A 1066 35.16 -18.78 -10.39
CA ASP A 1066 34.49 -19.46 -11.50
C ASP A 1066 34.91 -20.94 -11.50
N VAL A 1067 33.99 -21.85 -11.17
CA VAL A 1067 34.29 -23.29 -11.10
C VAL A 1067 33.79 -24.00 -12.36
N LEU A 1068 34.72 -24.58 -13.11
CA LEU A 1068 34.47 -25.10 -14.46
C LEU A 1068 34.93 -26.55 -14.62
N ALA A 1069 34.22 -27.31 -15.45
CA ALA A 1069 34.57 -28.67 -15.84
C ALA A 1069 35.17 -28.69 -17.26
N ASP A 1070 36.24 -29.48 -17.43
CA ASP A 1070 36.92 -29.77 -18.70
C ASP A 1070 36.61 -31.23 -19.08
N ILE A 1071 35.63 -31.45 -19.96
CA ILE A 1071 35.27 -32.78 -20.44
C ILE A 1071 36.32 -33.22 -21.49
N ASP A 1072 36.77 -34.49 -21.48
CA ASP A 1072 37.95 -34.96 -22.24
C ASP A 1072 37.73 -35.10 -23.77
N GLN A 1073 37.19 -34.06 -24.42
CA GLN A 1073 37.26 -33.77 -25.85
C GLN A 1073 36.85 -32.32 -26.20
N SER A 1074 37.86 -31.51 -26.57
CA SER A 1074 37.75 -30.07 -26.92
C SER A 1074 37.67 -29.16 -25.69
N GLY A 1075 38.30 -27.99 -25.77
CA GLY A 1075 38.27 -27.02 -24.67
C GLY A 1075 36.97 -26.23 -24.67
N VAL A 1076 35.97 -26.79 -24.00
CA VAL A 1076 34.68 -26.20 -23.62
C VAL A 1076 34.78 -25.75 -22.16
N ASN A 1077 34.07 -24.68 -21.79
CA ASN A 1077 33.86 -24.30 -20.39
C ASN A 1077 32.47 -24.77 -19.97
N VAL A 1078 32.36 -25.89 -19.25
CA VAL A 1078 31.06 -26.34 -18.71
C VAL A 1078 30.94 -25.87 -17.26
N THR A 1079 29.79 -25.30 -16.89
CA THR A 1079 29.47 -24.90 -15.51
C THR A 1079 29.52 -26.12 -14.58
N ALA A 1080 30.37 -26.09 -13.56
CA ALA A 1080 30.55 -27.24 -12.67
C ALA A 1080 29.46 -27.31 -11.57
N VAL A 1081 28.21 -27.50 -11.98
CA VAL A 1081 27.06 -27.57 -11.06
C VAL A 1081 27.30 -28.62 -9.97
N ASN A 1082 26.91 -28.30 -8.75
CA ASN A 1082 27.10 -29.07 -7.51
C ASN A 1082 28.56 -29.20 -7.03
N ALA A 1083 29.53 -28.55 -7.69
CA ALA A 1083 30.88 -28.48 -7.16
C ALA A 1083 30.91 -27.73 -5.82
N LYS A 1084 31.50 -28.37 -4.80
CA LYS A 1084 31.62 -27.86 -3.43
C LYS A 1084 32.92 -27.07 -3.28
N VAL A 1085 32.82 -25.87 -2.72
CA VAL A 1085 33.93 -24.91 -2.59
C VAL A 1085 34.14 -24.59 -1.11
N ASP A 1086 35.11 -25.26 -0.48
CA ASP A 1086 35.47 -25.08 0.93
C ASP A 1086 36.56 -23.99 1.04
N ILE A 1087 36.19 -22.80 1.53
CA ILE A 1087 37.10 -21.67 1.73
C ILE A 1087 37.55 -21.66 3.19
N LYS A 1088 38.84 -21.93 3.45
CA LYS A 1088 39.40 -21.96 4.81
C LYS A 1088 40.17 -20.70 5.16
N PHE A 1089 39.81 -20.08 6.28
CA PHE A 1089 40.47 -18.91 6.87
C PHE A 1089 41.51 -19.28 7.95
N SER A 1090 42.37 -18.31 8.30
CA SER A 1090 43.46 -18.45 9.28
C SER A 1090 43.05 -18.44 10.76
N ASN A 1091 41.76 -18.22 11.03
CA ASN A 1091 41.11 -18.43 12.33
C ASN A 1091 40.62 -19.88 12.52
N ASP A 1092 40.87 -20.78 11.56
CA ASP A 1092 40.35 -22.15 11.41
C ASP A 1092 38.85 -22.27 11.03
N LYS A 1093 38.11 -21.17 10.77
CA LYS A 1093 36.77 -21.22 10.13
C LYS A 1093 36.89 -21.73 8.69
N VAL A 1094 35.88 -22.48 8.26
CA VAL A 1094 35.62 -22.85 6.87
C VAL A 1094 34.23 -22.29 6.52
N VAL A 1095 34.05 -21.84 5.28
CA VAL A 1095 32.72 -21.58 4.70
C VAL A 1095 32.62 -22.40 3.42
N ARG A 1096 31.53 -23.16 3.29
CA ARG A 1096 31.22 -23.96 2.10
C ARG A 1096 30.18 -23.27 1.22
N GLN A 1097 30.56 -23.08 -0.04
CA GLN A 1097 29.68 -22.64 -1.11
C GLN A 1097 29.50 -23.73 -2.17
N ILE A 1098 28.41 -23.65 -2.95
CA ILE A 1098 28.03 -24.68 -3.94
C ILE A 1098 27.52 -23.99 -5.21
N VAL A 1099 28.07 -24.39 -6.36
CA VAL A 1099 27.61 -23.97 -7.69
C VAL A 1099 26.22 -24.55 -7.95
N LYS A 1100 25.21 -23.71 -8.21
CA LYS A 1100 23.78 -24.10 -8.18
C LYS A 1100 22.97 -23.38 -9.26
N ILE A 1101 22.05 -24.09 -9.93
CA ILE A 1101 21.16 -23.53 -10.97
C ILE A 1101 19.70 -23.77 -10.56
N GLY A 1102 18.92 -22.68 -10.43
CA GLY A 1102 17.50 -22.71 -10.05
C GLY A 1102 17.19 -22.28 -8.60
N SER A 1103 18.10 -21.56 -7.94
CA SER A 1103 17.94 -21.06 -6.57
C SER A 1103 17.12 -19.76 -6.50
N GLY A 1104 16.48 -19.49 -5.37
CA GLY A 1104 15.60 -18.33 -5.16
C GLY A 1104 14.14 -18.59 -5.55
N TYR A 1105 13.47 -17.57 -6.10
CA TYR A 1105 12.11 -17.67 -6.67
C TYR A 1105 12.13 -17.50 -8.19
N SER A 1106 11.70 -18.54 -8.90
CA SER A 1106 11.41 -18.49 -10.34
C SER A 1106 12.50 -17.90 -11.25
N GLY A 1107 13.78 -18.09 -10.89
CA GLY A 1107 14.92 -17.60 -11.67
C GLY A 1107 16.17 -18.44 -11.46
N SER A 1108 17.29 -17.97 -12.02
CA SER A 1108 18.65 -18.44 -11.70
C SER A 1108 19.55 -17.25 -11.41
N LYS A 1109 20.51 -17.46 -10.52
CA LYS A 1109 21.52 -16.49 -10.11
C LYS A 1109 22.82 -16.76 -10.87
N ASP A 1110 23.78 -15.86 -10.72
CA ASP A 1110 25.18 -16.13 -11.07
C ASP A 1110 25.66 -17.43 -10.41
N SER A 1111 26.53 -18.16 -11.13
CA SER A 1111 27.14 -19.42 -10.72
C SER A 1111 28.52 -19.24 -10.05
N THR A 1112 29.07 -18.02 -10.11
CA THR A 1112 30.34 -17.61 -9.51
C THR A 1112 30.24 -17.58 -7.99
N ILE A 1113 31.28 -18.10 -7.31
CA ILE A 1113 31.32 -18.07 -5.85
C ILE A 1113 32.01 -16.80 -5.36
N HIS A 1114 31.23 -15.81 -4.94
CA HIS A 1114 31.70 -14.61 -4.24
C HIS A 1114 31.80 -14.86 -2.73
N LEU A 1115 32.87 -14.38 -2.10
CA LEU A 1115 33.01 -14.31 -0.63
C LEU A 1115 34.02 -13.23 -0.21
N GLY A 1116 33.75 -12.58 0.92
CA GLY A 1116 34.63 -11.69 1.65
C GLY A 1116 35.79 -12.40 2.36
N VAL A 1117 36.57 -11.62 3.13
CA VAL A 1117 37.71 -12.15 3.90
C VAL A 1117 37.84 -11.43 5.26
N PRO A 1118 37.58 -12.12 6.39
CA PRO A 1118 37.36 -11.48 7.69
C PRO A 1118 38.43 -10.48 8.13
N PRO A 1119 38.07 -9.31 8.68
CA PRO A 1119 38.99 -8.23 9.03
C PRO A 1119 40.21 -8.66 9.88
N GLY A 1120 41.35 -8.81 9.21
CA GLY A 1120 42.64 -9.20 9.81
C GLY A 1120 43.03 -10.66 9.62
N GLU A 1121 42.13 -11.52 9.16
CA GLU A 1121 42.39 -12.90 8.76
C GLU A 1121 42.85 -13.02 7.30
N THR A 1122 43.21 -14.23 6.88
CA THR A 1122 43.68 -14.56 5.53
C THR A 1122 43.13 -15.92 5.11
N VAL A 1123 42.88 -16.12 3.81
CA VAL A 1123 42.53 -17.43 3.25
C VAL A 1123 43.79 -18.31 3.25
N GLU A 1124 43.77 -19.41 4.01
CA GLU A 1124 44.86 -20.41 4.00
C GLU A 1124 44.79 -21.27 2.74
N SER A 1125 43.58 -21.76 2.42
CA SER A 1125 43.34 -22.64 1.28
C SER A 1125 41.89 -22.59 0.80
N ILE A 1126 41.69 -22.60 -0.50
CA ILE A 1126 40.40 -22.94 -1.14
C ILE A 1126 40.50 -24.41 -1.59
N THR A 1127 39.54 -25.25 -1.23
CA THR A 1127 39.43 -26.64 -1.71
C THR A 1127 38.15 -26.80 -2.50
N ILE A 1128 38.29 -27.11 -3.80
CA ILE A 1128 37.16 -27.33 -4.69
C ILE A 1128 37.05 -28.83 -4.98
N THR A 1129 35.85 -29.38 -4.89
CA THR A 1129 35.53 -30.79 -5.17
C THR A 1129 34.37 -30.85 -6.16
N TRP A 1130 34.57 -31.50 -7.31
CA TRP A 1130 33.55 -31.71 -8.33
C TRP A 1130 32.75 -33.00 -8.03
N ASN A 1131 31.59 -33.20 -8.68
CA ASN A 1131 30.69 -34.33 -8.40
C ASN A 1131 31.34 -35.72 -8.61
N ASP A 1132 32.25 -35.88 -9.58
CA ASP A 1132 33.06 -37.11 -9.77
C ASP A 1132 34.02 -37.45 -8.60
N GLY A 1133 34.04 -36.62 -7.55
CA GLY A 1133 34.87 -36.77 -6.35
C GLY A 1133 36.33 -36.39 -6.55
N SER A 1134 36.71 -35.84 -7.71
CA SER A 1134 38.02 -35.22 -7.91
C SER A 1134 38.07 -33.83 -7.26
N SER A 1135 39.25 -33.44 -6.79
CA SER A 1135 39.41 -32.19 -6.03
C SER A 1135 40.77 -31.51 -6.22
N LYS A 1136 40.77 -30.20 -5.98
CA LYS A 1136 41.88 -29.27 -6.27
C LYS A 1136 41.99 -28.26 -5.13
N VAL A 1137 43.21 -28.06 -4.63
CA VAL A 1137 43.48 -27.14 -3.52
C VAL A 1137 44.34 -25.97 -4.01
N ILE A 1138 43.89 -24.75 -3.73
CA ILE A 1138 44.62 -23.50 -3.98
C ILE A 1138 45.11 -22.97 -2.64
N GLU A 1139 46.42 -23.11 -2.39
CA GLU A 1139 47.06 -22.69 -1.15
C GLU A 1139 47.48 -21.22 -1.21
N ASN A 1140 47.02 -20.42 -0.25
CA ASN A 1140 47.32 -18.99 -0.09
C ASN A 1140 47.01 -18.19 -1.40
N PRO A 1141 45.73 -18.11 -1.81
CA PRO A 1141 45.32 -17.41 -3.03
C PRO A 1141 45.64 -15.92 -3.01
N THR A 1142 45.60 -15.29 -4.18
CA THR A 1142 45.45 -13.83 -4.28
C THR A 1142 44.05 -13.44 -3.80
N LEU A 1143 43.86 -12.18 -3.42
CA LEU A 1143 42.56 -11.60 -3.05
C LEU A 1143 42.31 -10.37 -3.96
N ASN A 1144 41.04 -10.00 -4.10
CA ASN A 1144 40.56 -8.94 -4.99
C ASN A 1144 40.93 -9.21 -6.48
N GLU A 1145 40.78 -10.46 -6.91
CA GLU A 1145 40.77 -10.88 -8.33
C GLU A 1145 39.86 -12.12 -8.50
N TYR A 1146 39.21 -12.24 -9.67
CA TYR A 1146 38.48 -13.44 -10.09
C TYR A 1146 39.43 -14.62 -10.31
N ILE A 1147 39.03 -15.82 -9.85
CA ILE A 1147 39.85 -17.02 -9.83
C ILE A 1147 39.19 -18.14 -10.65
N VAL A 1148 39.43 -18.17 -11.96
CA VAL A 1148 38.98 -19.28 -12.84
C VAL A 1148 39.62 -20.61 -12.44
N VAL A 1149 38.81 -21.62 -12.09
CA VAL A 1149 39.27 -22.96 -11.69
C VAL A 1149 38.65 -24.08 -12.54
N GLN A 1150 39.38 -24.49 -13.57
CA GLN A 1150 39.05 -25.68 -14.39
C GLN A 1150 39.63 -27.00 -13.82
N ASN A 1151 38.93 -28.12 -14.01
CA ASN A 1151 39.40 -29.48 -13.71
C ASN A 1151 38.84 -30.52 -14.72
N THR A 1152 39.64 -31.54 -15.06
CA THR A 1152 39.26 -32.57 -16.05
C THR A 1152 38.51 -33.74 -15.39
N MET A 1153 37.24 -33.91 -15.73
CA MET A 1153 36.32 -34.89 -15.11
C MET A 1153 36.57 -36.33 -15.59
N ASN A 1154 36.35 -37.33 -14.72
CA ASN A 1154 36.69 -38.73 -14.96
C ASN A 1154 35.52 -39.71 -14.72
N TYR A 1155 34.39 -39.47 -15.37
CA TYR A 1155 33.29 -40.42 -15.49
C TYR A 1155 33.78 -41.77 -16.06
N THR A 1156 33.81 -42.83 -15.24
CA THR A 1156 34.26 -44.17 -15.67
C THR A 1156 33.11 -45.16 -15.74
N GLU A 1157 33.11 -46.04 -16.76
CA GLU A 1157 32.14 -47.15 -16.98
C GLU A 1157 31.97 -48.14 -15.79
N SER A 1158 32.64 -47.93 -14.66
CA SER A 1158 32.76 -48.91 -13.57
C SER A 1158 31.61 -48.91 -12.55
N VAL A 1159 30.95 -47.77 -12.31
CA VAL A 1159 29.92 -47.62 -11.27
C VAL A 1159 28.68 -48.49 -11.57
N TYR A 1160 28.19 -48.46 -12.82
CA TYR A 1160 26.99 -49.15 -13.31
C TYR A 1160 27.01 -50.70 -13.28
N SER A 1161 27.91 -51.37 -12.54
CA SER A 1161 28.18 -52.80 -12.72
C SER A 1161 28.11 -53.73 -11.50
N GLU A 1162 28.27 -53.25 -10.25
CA GLU A 1162 28.37 -54.17 -9.09
C GLU A 1162 27.05 -54.46 -8.34
N VAL A 1163 25.97 -53.70 -8.54
CA VAL A 1163 24.65 -53.87 -7.85
C VAL A 1163 23.82 -55.03 -8.44
N THR A 1164 24.43 -56.22 -8.59
CA THR A 1164 23.74 -57.46 -8.99
C THR A 1164 24.05 -58.69 -8.14
N ASN A 1165 24.88 -58.58 -7.09
CA ASN A 1165 25.22 -59.71 -6.22
C ASN A 1165 25.42 -59.33 -4.73
N GLU A 1166 24.38 -59.42 -3.90
CA GLU A 1166 24.35 -60.42 -2.79
C GLU A 1166 22.95 -60.59 -2.14
N GLU A 1167 22.84 -61.58 -1.24
CA GLU A 1167 21.64 -62.37 -0.89
C GLU A 1167 20.39 -61.64 -0.35
N SER A 1168 19.23 -61.84 -1.00
CA SER A 1168 17.90 -61.50 -0.46
C SER A 1168 17.24 -62.67 0.30
N PRO A 1169 16.92 -62.55 1.61
CA PRO A 1169 16.52 -63.67 2.46
C PRO A 1169 15.00 -63.96 2.49
N SER A 1170 14.48 -64.55 1.42
CA SER A 1170 13.30 -65.45 1.36
C SER A 1170 12.07 -65.23 2.29
N GLN A 1171 10.87 -65.15 1.68
CA GLN A 1171 9.84 -66.16 2.00
C GLN A 1171 8.86 -66.45 0.85
N SER A 1172 8.28 -67.66 0.92
CA SER A 1172 7.51 -68.32 -0.16
C SER A 1172 6.04 -67.86 -0.21
N SER A 1173 5.25 -68.04 -1.28
CA SER A 1173 5.12 -69.31 -2.01
C SER A 1173 4.23 -69.29 -3.29
N SER A 1174 4.61 -70.13 -4.26
CA SER A 1174 3.75 -70.90 -5.21
C SER A 1174 2.98 -70.21 -6.36
N ILE A 1175 2.70 -70.85 -7.52
CA ILE A 1175 3.50 -71.73 -8.42
C ILE A 1175 2.74 -72.03 -9.76
N ILE A 1176 3.45 -72.08 -10.89
CA ILE A 1176 3.06 -72.64 -12.23
C ILE A 1176 2.01 -71.89 -13.09
N SER A 1177 2.54 -71.02 -13.96
CA SER A 1177 2.49 -71.05 -15.45
C SER A 1177 1.24 -71.49 -16.25
N VAL A 1178 0.85 -70.63 -17.22
CA VAL A 1178 0.56 -71.05 -18.61
C VAL A 1178 1.28 -70.15 -19.64
N THR A 1179 2.51 -70.55 -19.96
CA THR A 1179 3.05 -70.74 -21.32
C THR A 1179 2.76 -69.73 -22.45
N VAL A 1180 3.79 -68.96 -22.79
CA VAL A 1180 4.27 -68.58 -24.15
C VAL A 1180 3.47 -69.13 -25.34
N LEU A 1181 2.76 -68.27 -26.08
CA LEU A 1181 2.29 -68.59 -27.44
C LEU A 1181 2.05 -67.35 -28.35
N GLY A 1182 3.06 -66.47 -28.44
CA GLY A 1182 3.05 -65.28 -29.31
C GLY A 1182 4.09 -65.32 -30.44
N LEU A 1183 5.14 -64.51 -30.30
CA LEU A 1183 6.08 -64.15 -31.38
C LEU A 1183 6.97 -65.29 -31.92
N VAL A 1184 7.17 -66.38 -31.15
CA VAL A 1184 7.94 -67.56 -31.61
C VAL A 1184 7.31 -68.24 -32.83
N ILE A 1185 5.99 -68.08 -33.04
CA ILE A 1185 5.28 -68.66 -34.20
C ILE A 1185 5.64 -67.93 -35.51
N PHE A 1186 5.89 -66.62 -35.48
CA PHE A 1186 6.07 -65.85 -36.71
C PHE A 1186 7.44 -66.10 -37.37
N LEU A 1187 8.51 -66.11 -36.58
CA LEU A 1187 9.88 -66.30 -37.09
C LEU A 1187 10.20 -67.75 -37.47
N ILE A 1188 9.67 -68.75 -36.75
CA ILE A 1188 9.91 -70.17 -37.07
C ILE A 1188 9.20 -70.58 -38.38
N ILE A 1189 8.06 -69.97 -38.72
CA ILE A 1189 7.35 -70.26 -39.99
C ILE A 1189 8.15 -69.79 -41.22
N LEU A 1190 8.88 -68.67 -41.13
CA LEU A 1190 9.71 -68.18 -42.24
C LEU A 1190 11.03 -68.96 -42.39
N ALA A 1191 11.69 -69.32 -41.29
CA ALA A 1191 12.91 -70.13 -41.33
C ALA A 1191 12.67 -71.55 -41.90
N ALA A 1192 11.46 -72.09 -41.77
CA ALA A 1192 11.12 -73.45 -42.18
C ALA A 1192 11.02 -73.67 -43.72
N PHE A 1193 11.00 -72.62 -44.55
CA PHE A 1193 10.68 -72.76 -45.98
C PHE A 1193 11.85 -72.67 -46.98
N ASN A 1194 13.05 -72.20 -46.60
CA ASN A 1194 14.11 -71.92 -47.58
C ASN A 1194 15.56 -72.24 -47.14
N SER A 1195 15.87 -73.52 -46.91
CA SER A 1195 17.23 -74.06 -47.21
C SER A 1195 17.31 -75.60 -47.27
N ARG A 1196 16.55 -76.23 -48.19
CA ARG A 1196 16.80 -77.66 -48.53
C ARG A 1196 16.80 -78.01 -50.02
N LYS A 1197 17.66 -77.31 -50.77
CA LYS A 1197 18.30 -77.71 -52.04
C LYS A 1197 19.35 -76.65 -52.40
N SER A 1198 20.55 -76.97 -52.88
CA SER A 1198 21.20 -78.31 -52.99
C SER A 1198 22.68 -78.17 -53.36
N ASN A 1199 23.49 -79.08 -52.83
CA ASN A 1199 24.94 -79.29 -53.04
C ASN A 1199 25.85 -78.29 -52.32
#